data_AF-Q7L0J3-F1
#
_entry.id   AF-Q7L0J3-F1
#
_cell.length_a   1.000
_cell.length_b   1.000
_cell.length_c   1.000
_cell.angle_alpha   90.00
_cell.angle_beta   90.00
_cell.angle_gamma   90.00
#
_symmetry.space_group_name_H-M   'P 1'
#
loop_
_entity.id
_entity.type
_entity.pdbx_description
1 polymer ?
#
loop_
_entity_poly.entity_id
_entity_poly.type
_entity_poly.pdbx_seq_one_letter_code
_entity_poly.pdbx_strand_id
1 'polypeptide(L)'
;MEEGFRDRAAFIRGAKDIAKEVKKHAAKKVVKGLDRVQDEYSRRSYSRFEEEDDDDDFPAPSDGYYRGEGTQDEEEGGASSDATEGHDEDDEIYEGEYQGIPRAESGGKGERMADGAPLAGVRGGLSDGEGPPGGRGEAQRRKEREELAQQYEAILRECGHGRFQWTLYFVLGLALMADGVEVFVVGFVLPSAEKDMCLSDSNKGMLGLIVYLGMMVGAFLWGGLADRLGRRQCLLISLSVNSVFAFFSSFVQGYGTFLFCRLLSGVGIGGSIPIVFSYFSEFLAQEKRGEHLSWLCMFWMIGGVYAAAMAWAIIPHYGWSFQMGSAYQFHSWRVFVLVCAFPSVFAIGALTTQPESPRFFLENGKHDEAWMVLKQVHDTNMRAKGHPERVFSVTHIKTIHQEDELIEIQSDTGTWYQRWGVRALSLGGQVWGNFLSCFGPEYRRITLMMMGVWFTMSFSYYGLTVWFPDMIRHLQAVDYASRTKVFPGERVEHVTFNFTLENQIHRGGQYFNDKFIGLRLKSVSFEDSLFEECYFEDVTSSNTFFRNCTFINTVFYNTDLFEYKFVNSRLINSTFLHNKEGCPLDVTGTGEGAYMVYFVSFLGTLAVLPGNIVSALLMDKIGRLRMLAGSSVMSCVSCFFLSFGNSESAMIALLCLFGGVSIASWNALDVLTVELYPSDKRTTAFGFLNALCKLAAVLGISIFTSFVGITKAAPILFASAALALGSSLALKLPETRGQVLQ
;
A
#
# COMPACT_ATOMS: atom_id res chain seq x y z
N MET A 1 -28.91 -10.38 -32.29
CA MET A 1 -27.47 -10.07 -32.51
C MET A 1 -27.20 -8.57 -32.40
N GLU A 2 -27.93 -7.71 -33.13
CA GLU A 2 -27.74 -6.25 -33.05
C GLU A 2 -28.00 -5.66 -31.65
N GLU A 3 -28.95 -6.21 -30.88
CA GLU A 3 -29.27 -5.76 -29.51
C GLU A 3 -28.03 -5.73 -28.61
N GLY A 4 -27.26 -6.82 -28.53
CA GLY A 4 -26.02 -6.87 -27.73
C GLY A 4 -24.93 -5.89 -28.21
N PHE A 5 -24.93 -5.47 -29.49
CA PHE A 5 -24.07 -4.38 -29.94
C PHE A 5 -24.63 -3.01 -29.50
N ARG A 6 -25.94 -2.82 -29.59
CA ARG A 6 -26.65 -1.61 -29.14
C ARG A 6 -26.48 -1.39 -27.64
N ASP A 7 -26.58 -2.45 -26.84
CA ASP A 7 -26.36 -2.46 -25.39
C ASP A 7 -24.91 -2.18 -25.03
N ARG A 8 -23.94 -2.84 -25.67
CA ARG A 8 -22.51 -2.54 -25.41
C ARG A 8 -22.15 -1.10 -25.82
N ALA A 9 -22.69 -0.61 -26.93
CA ALA A 9 -22.53 0.78 -27.37
C ALA A 9 -23.32 1.79 -26.51
N ALA A 10 -24.36 1.36 -25.79
CA ALA A 10 -25.05 2.15 -24.78
C ALA A 10 -24.27 2.18 -23.46
N PHE A 11 -23.73 1.04 -23.02
CA PHE A 11 -22.87 0.93 -21.85
C PHE A 11 -21.57 1.73 -22.00
N ILE A 12 -20.89 1.64 -23.15
CA ILE A 12 -19.70 2.45 -23.47
C ILE A 12 -20.04 3.95 -23.47
N ARG A 13 -21.22 4.35 -23.96
CA ARG A 13 -21.69 5.75 -23.89
C ARG A 13 -21.97 6.16 -22.45
N GLY A 14 -22.75 5.38 -21.69
CA GLY A 14 -23.03 5.62 -20.28
C GLY A 14 -21.76 5.77 -19.43
N ALA A 15 -20.78 4.88 -19.60
CA ALA A 15 -19.49 4.99 -18.92
C ALA A 15 -18.72 6.26 -19.31
N LYS A 16 -18.68 6.61 -20.60
CA LYS A 16 -18.05 7.87 -21.08
C LYS A 16 -18.78 9.12 -20.58
N ASP A 17 -20.10 9.10 -20.49
CA ASP A 17 -20.90 10.26 -20.09
C ASP A 17 -20.91 10.43 -18.56
N ILE A 18 -20.91 9.34 -17.79
CA ILE A 18 -20.58 9.36 -16.34
C ILE A 18 -19.17 9.93 -16.13
N ALA A 19 -18.17 9.46 -16.88
CA ALA A 19 -16.80 9.95 -16.76
C ALA A 19 -16.65 11.45 -17.13
N LYS A 20 -17.39 11.93 -18.15
CA LYS A 20 -17.49 13.36 -18.46
C LYS A 20 -18.13 14.16 -17.33
N GLU A 21 -19.26 13.71 -16.79
CA GLU A 21 -19.99 14.46 -15.76
C GLU A 21 -19.22 14.46 -14.43
N VAL A 22 -18.52 13.37 -14.09
CA VAL A 22 -17.55 13.34 -12.98
C VAL A 22 -16.40 14.33 -13.23
N LYS A 23 -15.80 14.37 -14.43
CA LYS A 23 -14.75 15.36 -14.77
C LYS A 23 -15.27 16.80 -14.65
N LYS A 24 -16.50 17.05 -15.08
CA LYS A 24 -17.20 18.34 -15.04
C LYS A 24 -17.57 18.77 -13.61
N HIS A 25 -17.98 17.83 -12.75
CA HIS A 25 -18.18 18.09 -11.32
C HIS A 25 -16.85 18.34 -10.59
N ALA A 26 -15.80 17.59 -10.90
CA ALA A 26 -14.46 17.81 -10.35
C ALA A 26 -13.94 19.20 -10.75
N ALA A 27 -13.97 19.53 -12.04
CA ALA A 27 -13.58 20.86 -12.55
C ALA A 27 -14.39 21.99 -11.90
N LYS A 28 -15.73 21.86 -11.80
CA LYS A 28 -16.57 22.86 -11.10
C LYS A 28 -16.26 23.00 -9.61
N LYS A 29 -15.85 21.92 -8.93
CA LYS A 29 -15.42 21.99 -7.52
C LYS A 29 -14.05 22.63 -7.38
N VAL A 30 -13.10 22.36 -8.27
CA VAL A 30 -11.76 22.99 -8.26
C VAL A 30 -11.86 24.47 -8.57
N VAL A 31 -12.62 24.87 -9.61
CA VAL A 31 -12.85 26.28 -9.95
C VAL A 31 -13.52 27.01 -8.78
N LYS A 32 -14.65 26.52 -8.26
CA LYS A 32 -15.27 27.13 -7.05
C LYS A 32 -14.38 27.12 -5.80
N GLY A 33 -13.40 26.22 -5.73
CA GLY A 33 -12.40 26.20 -4.66
C GLY A 33 -11.40 27.33 -4.82
N LEU A 34 -10.85 27.51 -6.03
CA LEU A 34 -9.98 28.64 -6.37
C LEU A 34 -10.73 29.97 -6.21
N ASP A 35 -11.93 30.11 -6.79
CA ASP A 35 -12.74 31.33 -6.71
C ASP A 35 -12.93 31.74 -5.25
N ARG A 36 -13.29 30.80 -4.35
CA ARG A 36 -13.53 31.12 -2.92
C ARG A 36 -12.24 31.43 -2.16
N VAL A 37 -11.12 30.76 -2.46
CA VAL A 37 -9.82 31.09 -1.86
C VAL A 37 -9.34 32.46 -2.34
N GLN A 38 -9.57 32.79 -3.61
CA GLN A 38 -9.20 34.08 -4.19
C GLN A 38 -10.09 35.21 -3.66
N ASP A 39 -11.41 35.01 -3.52
CA ASP A 39 -12.32 35.94 -2.82
C ASP A 39 -11.93 36.14 -1.35
N GLU A 40 -11.56 35.07 -0.63
CA GLU A 40 -11.10 35.16 0.78
C GLU A 40 -9.77 35.91 0.90
N TYR A 41 -8.86 35.74 -0.06
CA TYR A 41 -7.59 36.47 -0.13
C TYR A 41 -7.78 37.94 -0.52
N SER A 42 -8.62 38.21 -1.52
CA SER A 42 -8.98 39.57 -1.95
C SER A 42 -9.73 40.33 -0.86
N ARG A 43 -10.65 39.70 -0.12
CA ARG A 43 -11.32 40.33 1.03
C ARG A 43 -10.35 40.63 2.17
N ARG A 44 -9.44 39.71 2.52
CA ARG A 44 -8.38 39.98 3.51
C ARG A 44 -7.37 41.04 3.06
N SER A 45 -7.18 41.21 1.75
CA SER A 45 -6.38 42.30 1.20
C SER A 45 -7.10 43.64 1.32
N TYR A 46 -8.39 43.70 0.95
CA TYR A 46 -9.17 44.94 1.00
C TYR A 46 -9.47 45.38 2.43
N SER A 47 -9.88 44.48 3.34
CA SER A 47 -10.13 44.85 4.74
C SER A 47 -8.89 45.36 5.46
N ARG A 48 -7.69 44.98 5.02
CA ARG A 48 -6.42 45.51 5.54
C ARG A 48 -6.06 46.90 4.98
N PHE A 49 -6.67 47.35 3.89
CA PHE A 49 -6.49 48.70 3.37
C PHE A 49 -7.67 49.64 3.70
N GLU A 50 -8.86 49.11 3.97
CA GLU A 50 -10.02 49.90 4.45
C GLU A 50 -9.99 50.14 5.98
N GLU A 51 -9.07 49.49 6.72
CA GLU A 51 -8.86 49.69 8.18
C GLU A 51 -7.73 50.70 8.51
N GLU A 52 -7.15 51.40 7.51
CA GLU A 52 -5.99 52.31 7.66
C GLU A 52 -6.24 53.78 7.23
N ASP A 53 -7.45 54.17 6.78
CA ASP A 53 -7.71 55.47 6.08
C ASP A 53 -8.88 56.34 6.65
N ASP A 54 -9.59 55.93 7.71
CA ASP A 54 -10.72 56.68 8.32
C ASP A 54 -10.40 57.19 9.76
N ASP A 55 -9.78 58.37 9.85
CA ASP A 55 -9.56 59.14 11.09
C ASP A 55 -10.56 60.33 11.21
N ASP A 56 -10.55 61.03 12.36
CA ASP A 56 -11.29 62.29 12.66
C ASP A 56 -12.86 62.23 12.74
N ASP A 57 -13.43 61.93 13.93
CA ASP A 57 -14.19 62.95 14.72
C ASP A 57 -14.59 62.46 16.15
N PHE A 58 -14.71 63.41 17.11
CA PHE A 58 -15.24 63.23 18.48
C PHE A 58 -16.09 64.48 18.79
N PRO A 59 -17.27 64.42 19.48
CA PRO A 59 -17.20 64.21 20.95
C PRO A 59 -18.46 63.72 21.74
N ALA A 60 -18.18 63.29 22.97
CA ALA A 60 -18.98 63.44 24.22
C ALA A 60 -20.25 62.57 24.51
N PRO A 61 -20.60 62.34 25.80
CA PRO A 61 -21.44 61.20 26.22
C PRO A 61 -22.67 61.54 27.09
N SER A 62 -23.47 60.53 27.49
CA SER A 62 -24.44 60.65 28.60
C SER A 62 -24.77 59.32 29.34
N ASP A 63 -24.76 59.41 30.67
CA ASP A 63 -25.39 58.61 31.76
C ASP A 63 -25.69 57.09 31.65
N GLY A 64 -25.25 56.34 32.69
CA GLY A 64 -25.61 54.93 32.94
C GLY A 64 -25.08 54.35 34.26
N TYR A 65 -25.65 54.74 35.41
CA TYR A 65 -25.20 54.35 36.77
C TYR A 65 -25.23 52.83 37.06
N TYR A 66 -24.21 52.33 37.79
CA TYR A 66 -24.34 51.88 39.21
C TYR A 66 -22.96 51.72 39.87
N ARG A 67 -22.86 51.80 41.22
CA ARG A 67 -21.63 52.09 41.99
C ARG A 67 -21.47 51.24 43.27
N GLY A 68 -20.21 50.99 43.66
CA GLY A 68 -19.75 50.48 44.96
C GLY A 68 -18.29 49.98 44.84
N GLU A 69 -17.26 50.83 44.98
CA GLU A 69 -16.64 51.27 46.25
C GLU A 69 -16.04 50.12 47.07
N GLY A 70 -14.75 50.08 47.42
CA GLY A 70 -13.56 50.89 47.09
C GLY A 70 -12.31 50.02 47.40
N THR A 71 -11.03 50.44 47.45
CA THR A 71 -10.26 51.70 47.30
C THR A 71 -8.83 51.26 46.92
N GLN A 72 -8.17 51.71 45.84
CA GLN A 72 -7.55 53.03 45.57
C GLN A 72 -6.00 52.89 45.61
N ASP A 73 -5.29 53.84 44.97
CA ASP A 73 -3.82 54.01 44.85
C ASP A 73 -3.15 53.11 43.76
N GLU A 74 -2.69 53.59 42.59
CA GLU A 74 -1.61 54.59 42.25
C GLU A 74 -0.19 53.95 42.32
N GLU A 75 0.80 54.14 41.43
CA GLU A 75 1.09 54.97 40.21
C GLU A 75 2.17 54.19 39.37
N GLU A 76 2.58 54.41 38.10
CA GLU A 76 2.24 55.26 36.93
C GLU A 76 2.87 54.61 35.65
N GLY A 77 2.38 54.89 34.43
CA GLY A 77 3.11 54.77 33.14
C GLY A 77 3.28 53.38 32.48
N GLY A 78 3.37 53.25 31.15
CA GLY A 78 3.19 54.23 30.07
C GLY A 78 3.79 53.79 28.71
N ALA A 79 3.16 54.20 27.61
CA ALA A 79 3.62 54.15 26.20
C ALA A 79 3.80 52.78 25.48
N SER A 80 3.10 52.65 24.35
CA SER A 80 3.27 51.61 23.32
C SER A 80 4.19 52.06 22.18
N SER A 81 4.87 51.13 21.51
CA SER A 81 5.34 51.31 20.13
C SER A 81 5.45 49.96 19.41
N ASP A 82 5.51 49.99 18.08
CA ASP A 82 5.34 48.86 17.16
C ASP A 82 6.67 48.48 16.45
N ALA A 83 6.60 47.50 15.54
CA ALA A 83 7.52 47.18 14.46
C ALA A 83 8.70 46.22 14.75
N THR A 84 8.42 44.93 14.49
CA THR A 84 9.20 44.00 13.63
C THR A 84 10.64 43.56 13.97
N GLU A 85 10.92 42.32 13.54
CA GLU A 85 12.24 41.70 13.29
C GLU A 85 13.04 41.28 14.54
N GLY A 86 13.25 39.96 14.67
CA GLY A 86 13.92 39.33 15.81
C GLY A 86 13.82 37.81 15.70
N HIS A 87 14.96 37.16 15.44
CA HIS A 87 15.08 35.71 15.32
C HIS A 87 16.07 35.26 16.38
N ASP A 88 15.59 34.67 17.47
CA ASP A 88 16.33 33.96 18.53
C ASP A 88 15.36 32.87 19.03
N GLU A 89 15.71 31.59 19.17
CA GLU A 89 16.71 31.00 20.09
C GLU A 89 16.34 31.21 21.57
N ASP A 90 15.45 30.34 22.09
CA ASP A 90 15.44 29.79 23.47
C ASP A 90 14.18 28.93 23.72
N ASP A 91 14.28 27.61 23.51
CA ASP A 91 13.35 26.60 24.08
C ASP A 91 14.13 25.89 25.20
N GLU A 92 13.76 26.13 26.47
CA GLU A 92 14.61 25.90 27.63
C GLU A 92 15.15 24.46 27.76
N ILE A 93 16.48 24.32 27.88
CA ILE A 93 17.12 23.07 28.31
C ILE A 93 16.80 22.85 29.79
N TYR A 94 15.83 21.99 30.08
CA TYR A 94 15.49 21.62 31.45
C TYR A 94 16.54 20.66 32.06
N GLU A 95 17.68 21.20 32.51
CA GLU A 95 18.65 20.50 33.35
C GLU A 95 18.06 20.22 34.76
N GLY A 96 17.16 19.25 34.83
CA GLY A 96 16.64 18.74 36.10
C GLY A 96 17.71 17.95 36.84
N GLU A 97 18.32 18.55 37.87
CA GLU A 97 19.29 17.89 38.76
C GLU A 97 18.74 16.58 39.34
N TYR A 98 19.18 15.44 38.81
CA TYR A 98 18.77 14.14 39.31
C TYR A 98 19.49 13.83 40.63
N GLN A 99 18.83 14.08 41.76
CA GLN A 99 19.37 13.78 43.08
C GLN A 99 19.73 12.29 43.19
N GLY A 100 21.01 12.02 43.38
CA GLY A 100 21.56 10.66 43.31
C GLY A 100 20.98 9.72 44.36
N ILE A 101 20.55 8.54 43.93
CA ILE A 101 20.05 7.46 44.79
C ILE A 101 21.13 7.14 45.86
N PRO A 102 20.85 7.28 47.17
CA PRO A 102 21.82 7.01 48.21
C PRO A 102 22.23 5.54 48.21
N ARG A 103 23.50 5.23 47.95
CA ARG A 103 24.04 3.89 48.19
C ARG A 103 24.00 3.59 49.68
N ALA A 104 23.29 2.53 50.05
CA ALA A 104 23.24 2.04 51.41
C ALA A 104 24.62 1.57 51.91
N GLU A 105 24.81 1.66 53.22
CA GLU A 105 25.84 0.94 54.00
C GLU A 105 27.31 1.17 53.64
N SER A 106 27.85 2.30 54.13
CA SER A 106 29.26 2.33 54.59
C SER A 106 29.40 3.25 55.82
N GLY A 107 28.92 2.77 56.97
CA GLY A 107 28.78 3.54 58.21
C GLY A 107 29.20 2.78 59.47
N GLY A 108 30.42 2.24 59.50
CA GLY A 108 30.93 1.47 60.64
C GLY A 108 32.44 1.61 60.83
N LYS A 109 32.88 2.40 61.81
CA LYS A 109 34.29 2.40 62.27
C LYS A 109 34.52 1.16 63.13
N GLY A 110 35.29 0.20 62.64
CA GLY A 110 35.72 -0.99 63.37
C GLY A 110 37.17 -1.35 63.04
N GLU A 111 37.96 -1.72 64.04
CA GLU A 111 39.41 -1.87 63.89
C GLU A 111 39.88 -3.32 63.74
N ARG A 112 40.71 -3.55 62.70
CA ARG A 112 41.87 -4.47 62.65
C ARG A 112 41.66 -6.00 62.81
N MET A 113 42.59 -6.72 62.17
CA MET A 113 42.85 -8.17 62.24
C MET A 113 41.70 -9.04 61.66
N ALA A 114 41.84 -9.80 60.56
CA ALA A 114 42.89 -10.72 60.12
C ALA A 114 42.97 -12.01 60.95
N ASP A 115 42.25 -13.07 60.52
CA ASP A 115 42.86 -14.34 60.10
C ASP A 115 41.84 -15.40 59.62
N GLY A 116 42.30 -16.33 58.77
CA GLY A 116 42.15 -17.77 59.03
C GLY A 116 40.81 -18.52 58.81
N ALA A 117 40.57 -18.93 57.56
CA ALA A 117 39.98 -20.24 57.18
C ALA A 117 38.46 -20.53 57.38
N PRO A 118 37.88 -21.52 56.63
CA PRO A 118 36.44 -21.78 56.57
C PRO A 118 36.00 -23.11 57.24
N LEU A 119 34.68 -23.31 57.42
CA LEU A 119 34.04 -24.63 57.43
C LEU A 119 32.52 -24.54 57.18
N ALA A 120 31.87 -25.67 56.88
CA ALA A 120 30.48 -25.74 56.41
C ALA A 120 29.47 -26.15 57.49
N GLY A 121 28.20 -25.80 57.31
CA GLY A 121 27.09 -26.56 57.90
C GLY A 121 25.82 -25.81 58.28
N VAL A 122 24.84 -25.73 57.38
CA VAL A 122 23.41 -25.71 57.74
C VAL A 122 22.68 -26.69 56.80
N ARG A 123 21.97 -27.67 57.38
CA ARG A 123 21.21 -28.69 56.65
C ARG A 123 19.95 -29.05 57.43
N GLY A 124 18.81 -28.51 57.04
CA GLY A 124 17.52 -28.78 57.67
C GLY A 124 16.39 -27.96 57.06
N GLY A 125 15.35 -28.63 56.54
CA GLY A 125 14.24 -27.98 55.83
C GLY A 125 13.67 -28.84 54.70
N LEU A 126 13.16 -30.03 55.02
CA LEU A 126 12.36 -30.82 54.06
C LEU A 126 10.89 -30.41 54.15
N SER A 127 10.29 -29.93 53.06
CA SER A 127 9.07 -30.47 52.44
C SER A 127 8.71 -29.68 51.17
N ASP A 128 7.81 -30.26 50.36
CA ASP A 128 6.96 -29.59 49.37
C ASP A 128 7.59 -29.09 48.05
N GLY A 129 7.79 -30.04 47.12
CA GLY A 129 7.46 -29.81 45.70
C GLY A 129 8.57 -29.28 44.78
N GLU A 130 9.68 -29.99 44.67
CA GLU A 130 10.68 -29.75 43.62
C GLU A 130 10.15 -30.20 42.23
N GLY A 131 9.47 -29.27 41.54
CA GLY A 131 9.47 -29.25 40.08
C GLY A 131 10.84 -28.81 39.53
N PRO A 132 11.14 -29.05 38.23
CA PRO A 132 12.45 -28.70 37.66
C PRO A 132 12.73 -27.19 37.80
N PRO A 133 13.94 -26.79 38.26
CA PRO A 133 14.18 -25.45 38.81
C PRO A 133 13.96 -24.28 37.84
N GLY A 134 14.04 -24.50 36.52
CA GLY A 134 13.70 -23.46 35.53
C GLY A 134 12.22 -23.04 35.52
N GLY A 135 11.31 -23.98 35.82
CA GLY A 135 9.87 -23.76 35.64
C GLY A 135 9.26 -22.71 36.59
N ARG A 136 9.84 -22.51 37.79
CA ARG A 136 9.41 -21.44 38.70
C ARG A 136 9.76 -20.05 38.15
N GLY A 137 10.95 -19.87 37.58
CA GLY A 137 11.40 -18.59 37.02
C GLY A 137 10.66 -18.22 35.73
N GLU A 138 10.31 -19.19 34.89
CA GLU A 138 9.46 -18.95 33.71
C GLU A 138 8.04 -18.57 34.09
N ALA A 139 7.42 -19.29 35.03
CA ALA A 139 6.07 -18.97 35.52
C ALA A 139 6.00 -17.60 36.21
N GLN A 140 7.07 -17.16 36.89
CA GLN A 140 7.15 -15.83 37.49
C GLN A 140 7.32 -14.73 36.43
N ARG A 141 8.31 -14.84 35.52
CA ARG A 141 8.52 -13.85 34.43
C ARG A 141 7.27 -13.67 33.55
N ARG A 142 6.49 -14.75 33.37
CA ARG A 142 5.21 -14.68 32.67
C ARG A 142 4.14 -13.89 33.45
N LYS A 143 4.04 -14.06 34.77
CA LYS A 143 3.13 -13.24 35.60
C LYS A 143 3.53 -11.76 35.58
N GLU A 144 4.82 -11.46 35.66
CA GLU A 144 5.35 -10.09 35.61
C GLU A 144 5.00 -9.41 34.27
N ARG A 145 5.07 -10.15 33.15
CA ARG A 145 4.54 -9.72 31.83
C ARG A 145 3.02 -9.52 31.83
N GLU A 146 2.25 -10.46 32.38
CA GLU A 146 0.78 -10.38 32.45
C GLU A 146 0.31 -9.20 33.33
N GLU A 147 1.04 -8.86 34.40
CA GLU A 147 0.80 -7.69 35.25
C GLU A 147 1.19 -6.37 34.56
N LEU A 148 2.34 -6.32 33.88
CA LEU A 148 2.77 -5.14 33.11
C LEU A 148 1.77 -4.83 31.99
N ALA A 149 1.32 -5.84 31.25
CA ALA A 149 0.29 -5.69 30.23
C ALA A 149 -1.01 -5.08 30.78
N GLN A 150 -1.44 -5.51 31.98
CA GLN A 150 -2.61 -4.95 32.69
C GLN A 150 -2.38 -3.52 33.19
N GLN A 151 -1.20 -3.22 33.75
CA GLN A 151 -0.84 -1.86 34.14
C GLN A 151 -0.88 -0.92 32.94
N TYR A 152 -0.29 -1.34 31.81
CA TYR A 152 -0.26 -0.56 30.57
C TYR A 152 -1.65 -0.28 29.99
N GLU A 153 -2.55 -1.26 30.00
CA GLU A 153 -3.94 -1.07 29.56
C GLU A 153 -4.72 -0.12 30.50
N ALA A 154 -4.44 -0.12 31.81
CA ALA A 154 -5.00 0.88 32.73
C ALA A 154 -4.49 2.30 32.41
N ILE A 155 -3.19 2.44 32.16
CA ILE A 155 -2.56 3.72 31.76
C ILE A 155 -3.20 4.25 30.45
N LEU A 156 -3.36 3.40 29.42
CA LEU A 156 -4.00 3.81 28.17
C LEU A 156 -5.46 4.27 28.34
N ARG A 157 -6.20 3.70 29.32
CA ARG A 157 -7.56 4.16 29.65
C ARG A 157 -7.56 5.51 30.34
N GLU A 158 -6.55 5.80 31.16
CA GLU A 158 -6.35 7.11 31.79
C GLU A 158 -5.96 8.18 30.77
N CYS A 159 -4.97 7.93 29.88
CA CYS A 159 -4.70 8.77 28.71
C CYS A 159 -5.97 8.99 27.86
N GLY A 160 -6.77 7.92 27.75
CA GLY A 160 -8.00 7.85 26.97
C GLY A 160 -7.77 8.03 25.47
N HIS A 161 -8.85 7.98 24.71
CA HIS A 161 -8.84 8.29 23.27
C HIS A 161 -9.08 9.79 23.05
N GLY A 162 -8.36 10.43 22.14
CA GLY A 162 -8.47 11.87 21.86
C GLY A 162 -7.75 12.29 20.57
N ARG A 163 -7.30 13.55 20.49
CA ARG A 163 -6.65 14.09 19.28
C ARG A 163 -5.38 13.32 18.91
N PHE A 164 -4.61 12.82 19.89
CA PHE A 164 -3.36 12.11 19.59
C PHE A 164 -3.61 10.87 18.72
N GLN A 165 -4.52 9.97 19.13
CA GLN A 165 -4.81 8.77 18.34
C GLN A 165 -5.46 9.08 16.99
N TRP A 166 -6.22 10.18 16.86
CA TRP A 166 -6.75 10.62 15.56
C TRP A 166 -5.66 11.18 14.63
N THR A 167 -4.72 11.97 15.14
CA THR A 167 -3.54 12.41 14.36
C THR A 167 -2.73 11.19 13.92
N LEU A 168 -2.39 10.29 14.84
CA LEU A 168 -1.64 9.06 14.56
C LEU A 168 -2.34 8.19 13.51
N TYR A 169 -3.67 8.04 13.62
CA TYR A 169 -4.52 7.35 12.63
C TYR A 169 -4.40 7.97 11.22
N PHE A 170 -4.39 9.30 11.09
CA PHE A 170 -4.20 9.95 9.80
C PHE A 170 -2.77 9.81 9.26
N VAL A 171 -1.74 9.91 10.12
CA VAL A 171 -0.33 9.74 9.71
C VAL A 171 -0.07 8.31 9.21
N LEU A 172 -0.53 7.30 9.95
CA LEU A 172 -0.38 5.90 9.58
C LEU A 172 -1.32 5.48 8.45
N GLY A 173 -2.47 6.15 8.33
CA GLY A 173 -3.33 6.08 7.15
C GLY A 173 -2.62 6.56 5.89
N LEU A 174 -1.88 7.67 5.94
CA LEU A 174 -1.11 8.15 4.79
C LEU A 174 0.02 7.18 4.39
N ALA A 175 0.68 6.52 5.36
CA ALA A 175 1.64 5.46 5.06
C ALA A 175 0.97 4.29 4.32
N LEU A 176 -0.10 3.72 4.89
CA LEU A 176 -0.83 2.59 4.30
C LEU A 176 -1.49 2.94 2.95
N MET A 177 -1.86 4.21 2.75
CA MET A 177 -2.30 4.74 1.46
C MET A 177 -1.16 4.71 0.43
N ALA A 178 0.04 5.19 0.78
CA ALA A 178 1.19 5.21 -0.13
C ALA A 178 1.62 3.79 -0.55
N ASP A 179 1.60 2.85 0.39
CA ASP A 179 1.87 1.43 0.12
C ASP A 179 0.82 0.83 -0.83
N GLY A 180 -0.46 1.11 -0.59
CA GLY A 180 -1.54 0.74 -1.50
C GLY A 180 -1.33 1.31 -2.89
N VAL A 181 -1.01 2.61 -3.00
CA VAL A 181 -0.73 3.29 -4.28
C VAL A 181 0.34 2.53 -5.08
N GLU A 182 1.54 2.29 -4.54
CA GLU A 182 2.61 1.65 -5.32
C GLU A 182 2.32 0.19 -5.71
N VAL A 183 1.54 -0.56 -4.91
CA VAL A 183 1.06 -1.89 -5.32
C VAL A 183 0.08 -1.81 -6.50
N PHE A 184 -0.84 -0.84 -6.49
CA PHE A 184 -1.79 -0.66 -7.60
C PHE A 184 -1.15 -0.01 -8.85
N VAL A 185 -0.11 0.82 -8.70
CA VAL A 185 0.65 1.46 -9.79
C VAL A 185 1.12 0.43 -10.82
N VAL A 186 1.61 -0.74 -10.40
CA VAL A 186 2.11 -1.78 -11.31
C VAL A 186 1.01 -2.20 -12.30
N GLY A 187 -0.22 -2.41 -11.82
CA GLY A 187 -1.37 -2.78 -12.64
C GLY A 187 -1.75 -1.72 -13.68
N PHE A 188 -1.56 -0.43 -13.36
CA PHE A 188 -1.85 0.69 -14.27
C PHE A 188 -0.68 1.02 -15.22
N VAL A 189 0.57 0.74 -14.83
CA VAL A 189 1.75 0.95 -15.68
C VAL A 189 1.88 -0.10 -16.78
N LEU A 190 1.52 -1.36 -16.49
CA LEU A 190 1.74 -2.51 -17.39
C LEU A 190 1.34 -2.26 -18.87
N PRO A 191 0.14 -1.77 -19.21
CA PRO A 191 -0.27 -1.57 -20.61
C PRO A 191 0.46 -0.44 -21.36
N SER A 192 1.15 0.43 -20.63
CA SER A 192 1.99 1.51 -21.19
C SER A 192 3.46 1.09 -21.27
N ALA A 193 3.97 0.41 -20.25
CA ALA A 193 5.30 -0.18 -20.23
C ALA A 193 5.48 -1.28 -21.30
N GLU A 194 4.43 -2.05 -21.59
CA GLU A 194 4.32 -3.03 -22.69
C GLU A 194 4.67 -2.39 -24.06
N LYS A 195 4.26 -1.13 -24.27
CA LYS A 195 4.48 -0.37 -25.52
C LYS A 195 5.81 0.40 -25.55
N ASP A 196 6.23 0.95 -24.41
CA ASP A 196 7.50 1.70 -24.26
C ASP A 196 8.73 0.76 -24.37
N MET A 197 8.68 -0.40 -23.69
CA MET A 197 9.84 -1.29 -23.52
C MET A 197 9.78 -2.60 -24.32
N CYS A 198 8.92 -2.70 -25.34
CA CYS A 198 8.81 -3.89 -26.22
C CYS A 198 8.61 -5.22 -25.45
N LEU A 199 7.79 -5.24 -24.39
CA LEU A 199 7.75 -6.37 -23.45
C LEU A 199 7.03 -7.59 -24.05
N SER A 200 7.68 -8.76 -23.98
CA SER A 200 7.02 -10.06 -24.16
C SER A 200 6.06 -10.37 -23.00
N ASP A 201 5.09 -11.26 -23.21
CA ASP A 201 4.14 -11.65 -22.17
C ASP A 201 4.83 -12.23 -20.91
N SER A 202 5.95 -12.94 -21.06
CA SER A 202 6.76 -13.42 -19.93
C SER A 202 7.38 -12.27 -19.13
N ASN A 203 7.87 -11.22 -19.82
CA ASN A 203 8.46 -10.04 -19.17
C ASN A 203 7.38 -9.18 -18.48
N LYS A 204 6.21 -9.07 -19.09
CA LYS A 204 5.01 -8.44 -18.52
C LYS A 204 4.55 -9.14 -17.23
N GLY A 205 4.47 -10.47 -17.25
CA GLY A 205 4.18 -11.26 -16.04
C GLY A 205 5.21 -11.07 -14.93
N MET A 206 6.51 -11.09 -15.27
CA MET A 206 7.59 -10.88 -14.31
C MET A 206 7.54 -9.49 -13.64
N LEU A 207 7.17 -8.43 -14.37
CA LEU A 207 6.99 -7.08 -13.80
C LEU A 207 5.83 -7.02 -12.78
N GLY A 208 4.78 -7.83 -12.96
CA GLY A 208 3.74 -7.99 -11.95
C GLY A 208 4.24 -8.70 -10.70
N LEU A 209 4.99 -9.79 -10.86
CA LEU A 209 5.42 -10.65 -9.74
C LEU A 209 6.62 -10.09 -8.94
N ILE A 210 7.49 -9.29 -9.55
CA ILE A 210 8.73 -8.81 -8.90
C ILE A 210 8.46 -7.95 -7.67
N VAL A 211 7.37 -7.17 -7.66
CA VAL A 211 7.00 -6.33 -6.51
C VAL A 211 6.48 -7.18 -5.36
N TYR A 212 5.68 -8.22 -5.62
CA TYR A 212 5.27 -9.18 -4.58
C TYR A 212 6.45 -9.97 -4.00
N LEU A 213 7.46 -10.30 -4.81
CA LEU A 213 8.71 -10.91 -4.34
C LEU A 213 9.50 -9.94 -3.45
N GLY A 214 9.57 -8.66 -3.82
CA GLY A 214 10.13 -7.60 -2.98
C GLY A 214 9.39 -7.49 -1.64
N MET A 215 8.05 -7.44 -1.68
CA MET A 215 7.21 -7.36 -0.48
C MET A 215 7.38 -8.58 0.43
N MET A 216 7.58 -9.78 -0.12
CA MET A 216 7.87 -11.00 0.66
C MET A 216 9.16 -10.84 1.48
N VAL A 217 10.23 -10.36 0.85
CA VAL A 217 11.53 -10.13 1.51
C VAL A 217 11.43 -8.97 2.51
N GLY A 218 10.79 -7.87 2.12
CA GLY A 218 10.58 -6.69 2.98
C GLY A 218 9.77 -7.00 4.24
N ALA A 219 8.70 -7.79 4.13
CA ALA A 219 7.86 -8.17 5.26
C ALA A 219 8.62 -8.95 6.33
N PHE A 220 9.51 -9.87 5.91
CA PHE A 220 10.34 -10.63 6.85
C PHE A 220 11.43 -9.76 7.47
N LEU A 221 12.15 -8.95 6.66
CA LEU A 221 13.26 -8.11 7.13
C LEU A 221 12.78 -7.01 8.09
N TRP A 222 11.88 -6.12 7.63
CA TRP A 222 11.44 -4.99 8.44
C TRP A 222 10.52 -5.40 9.58
N GLY A 223 9.68 -6.43 9.38
CA GLY A 223 8.85 -6.99 10.44
C GLY A 223 9.69 -7.55 11.58
N GLY A 224 10.77 -8.27 11.28
CA GLY A 224 11.73 -8.69 12.30
C GLY A 224 12.45 -7.52 12.98
N LEU A 225 12.97 -6.57 12.20
CA LEU A 225 13.75 -5.44 12.72
C LEU A 225 12.93 -4.48 13.61
N ALA A 226 11.62 -4.35 13.39
CA ALA A 226 10.77 -3.42 14.12
C ALA A 226 10.51 -3.82 15.59
N ASP A 227 10.76 -5.07 15.99
CA ASP A 227 10.79 -5.49 17.40
C ASP A 227 12.12 -5.14 18.09
N ARG A 228 13.14 -4.64 17.36
CA ARG A 228 14.49 -4.36 17.90
C ARG A 228 14.98 -2.93 17.69
N LEU A 229 14.70 -2.31 16.53
CA LEU A 229 15.12 -0.94 16.21
C LEU A 229 14.06 0.13 16.53
N GLY A 230 12.82 -0.28 16.78
CA GLY A 230 11.68 0.61 17.02
C GLY A 230 10.70 0.60 15.85
N ARG A 231 9.42 0.79 16.18
CA ARG A 231 8.33 0.66 15.21
C ARG A 231 8.26 1.90 14.30
N ARG A 232 8.40 3.12 14.83
CA ARG A 232 8.53 4.36 14.02
C ARG A 232 9.82 4.35 13.21
N GLN A 233 10.96 3.94 13.79
CA GLN A 233 12.23 3.91 13.06
C GLN A 233 12.18 2.99 11.82
N CYS A 234 11.78 1.73 11.98
CA CYS A 234 11.67 0.81 10.84
C CYS A 234 10.62 1.27 9.81
N LEU A 235 9.51 1.87 10.25
CA LEU A 235 8.52 2.42 9.31
C LEU A 235 9.11 3.58 8.48
N LEU A 236 9.79 4.55 9.10
CA LEU A 236 10.47 5.64 8.39
C LEU A 236 11.48 5.13 7.35
N ILE A 237 12.31 4.14 7.71
CA ILE A 237 13.31 3.58 6.79
C ILE A 237 12.62 2.83 5.64
N SER A 238 11.61 2.00 5.92
CA SER A 238 10.89 1.22 4.90
C SER A 238 10.16 2.11 3.87
N LEU A 239 9.49 3.18 4.34
CA LEU A 239 8.86 4.18 3.48
C LEU A 239 9.91 4.98 2.68
N SER A 240 11.05 5.33 3.28
CA SER A 240 12.14 6.04 2.59
C SER A 240 12.74 5.19 1.46
N VAL A 241 12.98 3.90 1.72
CA VAL A 241 13.42 2.92 0.70
C VAL A 241 12.39 2.85 -0.43
N ASN A 242 11.10 2.75 -0.11
CA ASN A 242 10.04 2.77 -1.13
C ASN A 242 10.09 4.06 -1.97
N SER A 243 10.02 5.23 -1.33
CA SER A 243 9.97 6.53 -2.00
C SER A 243 11.19 6.80 -2.90
N VAL A 244 12.39 6.42 -2.46
CA VAL A 244 13.64 6.61 -3.23
C VAL A 244 13.66 5.71 -4.47
N PHE A 245 13.33 4.43 -4.34
CA PHE A 245 13.33 3.53 -5.50
C PHE A 245 12.12 3.72 -6.43
N ALA A 246 10.97 4.15 -5.91
CA ALA A 246 9.83 4.60 -6.71
C ALA A 246 10.22 5.82 -7.57
N PHE A 247 10.81 6.86 -6.95
CA PHE A 247 11.32 8.05 -7.66
C PHE A 247 12.31 7.66 -8.78
N PHE A 248 13.37 6.92 -8.46
CA PHE A 248 14.34 6.50 -9.47
C PHE A 248 13.71 5.65 -10.59
N SER A 249 12.72 4.80 -10.29
CA SER A 249 12.06 3.96 -11.30
C SER A 249 11.37 4.76 -12.41
N SER A 250 10.97 6.01 -12.18
CA SER A 250 10.36 6.85 -13.23
C SER A 250 11.37 7.22 -14.34
N PHE A 251 12.62 7.52 -13.97
CA PHE A 251 13.68 7.96 -14.90
C PHE A 251 14.37 6.81 -15.64
N VAL A 252 14.32 5.58 -15.09
CA VAL A 252 15.03 4.42 -15.66
C VAL A 252 14.34 3.91 -16.93
N GLN A 253 15.01 4.05 -18.07
CA GLN A 253 14.52 3.54 -19.37
C GLN A 253 14.75 2.02 -19.55
N GLY A 254 15.81 1.45 -18.98
CA GLY A 254 16.17 0.05 -19.17
C GLY A 254 15.32 -0.91 -18.32
N TYR A 255 14.59 -1.83 -18.97
CA TYR A 255 13.67 -2.78 -18.32
C TYR A 255 14.29 -3.56 -17.14
N GLY A 256 15.52 -4.08 -17.28
CA GLY A 256 16.20 -4.81 -16.19
C GLY A 256 16.45 -3.95 -14.94
N THR A 257 16.90 -2.70 -15.13
CA THR A 257 17.10 -1.75 -14.03
C THR A 257 15.76 -1.28 -13.45
N PHE A 258 14.73 -1.14 -14.29
CA PHE A 258 13.37 -0.79 -13.85
C PHE A 258 12.78 -1.88 -12.93
N LEU A 259 12.93 -3.16 -13.29
CA LEU A 259 12.60 -4.31 -12.43
C LEU A 259 13.36 -4.26 -11.10
N PHE A 260 14.66 -3.92 -11.12
CA PHE A 260 15.48 -3.85 -9.92
C PHE A 260 15.03 -2.74 -8.96
N CYS A 261 14.72 -1.54 -9.48
CA CYS A 261 14.11 -0.48 -8.68
C CYS A 261 12.73 -0.91 -8.13
N ARG A 262 11.92 -1.61 -8.93
CA ARG A 262 10.60 -2.14 -8.52
C ARG A 262 10.70 -3.23 -7.45
N LEU A 263 11.72 -4.10 -7.50
CA LEU A 263 12.04 -5.06 -6.45
C LEU A 263 12.34 -4.35 -5.12
N LEU A 264 13.21 -3.34 -5.15
CA LEU A 264 13.64 -2.63 -3.94
C LEU A 264 12.57 -1.70 -3.36
N SER A 265 11.74 -1.08 -4.20
CA SER A 265 10.50 -0.42 -3.77
C SER A 265 9.57 -1.42 -3.06
N GLY A 266 9.36 -2.61 -3.65
CA GLY A 266 8.65 -3.72 -3.02
C GLY A 266 9.23 -4.14 -1.66
N VAL A 267 10.56 -4.15 -1.50
CA VAL A 267 11.22 -4.42 -0.21
C VAL A 267 10.90 -3.34 0.83
N GLY A 268 10.71 -2.08 0.45
CA GLY A 268 10.15 -1.05 1.34
C GLY A 268 8.72 -1.38 1.76
N ILE A 269 7.82 -1.52 0.78
CA ILE A 269 6.37 -1.73 0.97
C ILE A 269 6.06 -3.01 1.79
N GLY A 270 6.87 -4.06 1.69
CA GLY A 270 6.65 -5.31 2.42
C GLY A 270 6.60 -5.12 3.94
N GLY A 271 7.42 -4.21 4.46
CA GLY A 271 7.61 -4.01 5.89
C GLY A 271 6.53 -3.20 6.59
N SER A 272 5.95 -2.23 5.89
CA SER A 272 5.11 -1.21 6.50
C SER A 272 3.83 -1.77 7.12
N ILE A 273 3.14 -2.71 6.46
CA ILE A 273 1.86 -3.26 6.95
C ILE A 273 1.99 -3.88 8.36
N PRO A 274 2.88 -4.86 8.64
CA PRO A 274 3.13 -5.37 9.99
C PRO A 274 3.41 -4.29 11.03
N ILE A 275 4.18 -3.26 10.65
CA ILE A 275 4.64 -2.21 11.55
C ILE A 275 3.52 -1.22 11.84
N VAL A 276 2.85 -0.69 10.83
CA VAL A 276 1.72 0.26 10.91
C VAL A 276 0.63 -0.26 11.84
N PHE A 277 0.21 -1.51 11.66
CA PHE A 277 -0.82 -2.13 12.48
C PHE A 277 -0.36 -2.35 13.93
N SER A 278 0.86 -2.85 14.13
CA SER A 278 1.40 -3.08 15.47
C SER A 278 1.59 -1.76 16.21
N TYR A 279 2.27 -0.79 15.60
CA TYR A 279 2.51 0.55 16.14
C TYR A 279 1.20 1.26 16.53
N PHE A 280 0.16 1.25 15.68
CA PHE A 280 -1.13 1.84 16.05
C PHE A 280 -1.82 1.09 17.20
N SER A 281 -1.71 -0.25 17.24
CA SER A 281 -2.31 -1.07 18.31
C SER A 281 -1.75 -0.76 19.70
N GLU A 282 -0.50 -0.28 19.80
CA GLU A 282 0.14 0.01 21.09
C GLU A 282 -0.31 1.35 21.70
N PHE A 283 -0.99 2.22 20.93
CA PHE A 283 -1.64 3.45 21.44
C PHE A 283 -3.16 3.31 21.62
N LEU A 284 -3.73 2.12 21.38
CA LEU A 284 -5.17 1.86 21.38
C LEU A 284 -5.60 0.96 22.55
N ALA A 285 -6.40 1.52 23.46
CA ALA A 285 -7.05 0.76 24.53
C ALA A 285 -7.94 -0.36 23.96
N GLN A 286 -7.99 -1.48 24.68
CA GLN A 286 -8.65 -2.74 24.31
C GLN A 286 -10.07 -2.62 23.74
N GLU A 287 -10.87 -1.68 24.24
CA GLU A 287 -12.30 -1.56 23.95
C GLU A 287 -12.64 -1.14 22.51
N LYS A 288 -11.75 -0.38 21.84
CA LYS A 288 -11.97 0.16 20.49
C LYS A 288 -10.91 -0.25 19.47
N ARG A 289 -9.98 -1.12 19.88
CA ARG A 289 -8.79 -1.47 19.10
C ARG A 289 -9.14 -2.10 17.75
N GLY A 290 -10.18 -2.94 17.69
CA GLY A 290 -10.60 -3.60 16.45
C GLY A 290 -11.29 -2.66 15.48
N GLU A 291 -12.18 -1.78 15.97
CA GLU A 291 -12.79 -0.73 15.15
C GLU A 291 -11.72 0.21 14.55
N HIS A 292 -10.80 0.75 15.36
CA HIS A 292 -9.80 1.70 14.87
C HIS A 292 -8.80 1.07 13.88
N LEU A 293 -8.32 -0.16 14.12
CA LEU A 293 -7.47 -0.87 13.16
C LEU A 293 -8.24 -1.23 11.87
N SER A 294 -9.54 -1.53 11.94
CA SER A 294 -10.38 -1.74 10.74
C SER A 294 -10.57 -0.47 9.93
N TRP A 295 -10.76 0.68 10.58
CA TRP A 295 -10.82 1.97 9.90
C TRP A 295 -9.50 2.29 9.17
N LEU A 296 -8.35 1.92 9.75
CA LEU A 296 -7.04 2.11 9.12
C LEU A 296 -6.95 1.42 7.75
N CYS A 297 -7.52 0.21 7.63
CA CYS A 297 -7.60 -0.57 6.39
C CYS A 297 -8.27 0.19 5.23
N MET A 298 -9.11 1.21 5.52
CA MET A 298 -9.74 2.04 4.49
C MET A 298 -8.71 2.82 3.66
N PHE A 299 -7.57 3.21 4.24
CA PHE A 299 -6.55 3.98 3.54
C PHE A 299 -5.86 3.21 2.41
N TRP A 300 -5.68 1.89 2.53
CA TRP A 300 -5.18 1.07 1.43
C TRP A 300 -6.06 1.19 0.17
N MET A 301 -7.38 1.22 0.37
CA MET A 301 -8.35 1.35 -0.72
C MET A 301 -8.48 2.79 -1.22
N ILE A 302 -8.29 3.79 -0.36
CA ILE A 302 -8.11 5.19 -0.79
C ILE A 302 -6.86 5.29 -1.69
N GLY A 303 -5.78 4.55 -1.37
CA GLY A 303 -4.60 4.42 -2.24
C GLY A 303 -4.92 3.82 -3.60
N GLY A 304 -5.70 2.73 -3.65
CA GLY A 304 -6.17 2.14 -4.91
C GLY A 304 -7.08 3.06 -5.74
N VAL A 305 -7.95 3.83 -5.09
CA VAL A 305 -8.80 4.85 -5.74
C VAL A 305 -7.96 6.02 -6.24
N TYR A 306 -6.95 6.47 -5.49
CA TYR A 306 -6.01 7.51 -5.89
C TYR A 306 -5.16 7.07 -7.10
N ALA A 307 -4.56 5.89 -7.04
CA ALA A 307 -3.77 5.33 -8.13
C ALA A 307 -4.61 5.19 -9.42
N ALA A 308 -5.85 4.69 -9.32
CA ALA A 308 -6.77 4.60 -10.44
C ALA A 308 -7.17 5.99 -10.99
N ALA A 309 -7.44 6.97 -10.13
CA ALA A 309 -7.78 8.32 -10.53
C ALA A 309 -6.61 9.06 -11.20
N MET A 310 -5.38 8.90 -10.68
CA MET A 310 -4.18 9.48 -11.28
C MET A 310 -3.80 8.77 -12.58
N ALA A 311 -3.97 7.45 -12.68
CA ALA A 311 -3.81 6.70 -13.92
C ALA A 311 -4.77 7.22 -15.01
N TRP A 312 -6.05 7.41 -14.67
CA TRP A 312 -7.06 7.97 -15.56
C TRP A 312 -6.86 9.47 -15.87
N ALA A 313 -6.22 10.23 -14.99
CA ALA A 313 -5.91 11.64 -15.23
C ALA A 313 -4.67 11.84 -16.13
N ILE A 314 -3.64 10.98 -16.00
CA ILE A 314 -2.31 11.21 -16.58
C ILE A 314 -2.05 10.33 -17.81
N ILE A 315 -2.26 9.01 -17.72
CA ILE A 315 -1.92 8.05 -18.79
C ILE A 315 -2.62 8.33 -20.14
N PRO A 316 -3.91 8.74 -20.22
CA PRO A 316 -4.56 8.93 -21.52
C PRO A 316 -4.08 10.16 -22.30
N HIS A 317 -3.29 11.05 -21.68
CA HIS A 317 -2.74 12.24 -22.33
C HIS A 317 -1.47 11.93 -23.16
N TYR A 318 -1.61 11.01 -24.13
CA TYR A 318 -0.55 10.55 -25.05
C TYR A 318 0.19 11.66 -25.82
N GLY A 319 -0.33 12.90 -25.86
CA GLY A 319 0.36 14.07 -26.42
C GLY A 319 1.37 14.74 -25.48
N TRP A 320 1.48 14.30 -24.22
CA TRP A 320 2.47 14.79 -23.26
C TRP A 320 3.60 13.77 -23.09
N SER A 321 4.55 13.82 -24.03
CA SER A 321 5.86 13.19 -23.95
C SER A 321 6.94 14.27 -23.99
N PHE A 322 7.63 14.51 -22.87
CA PHE A 322 8.71 15.49 -22.83
C PHE A 322 10.01 14.83 -23.32
N GLN A 323 10.62 15.36 -24.37
CA GLN A 323 11.94 14.94 -24.84
C GLN A 323 13.02 15.79 -24.16
N MET A 324 13.70 15.24 -23.17
CA MET A 324 14.84 15.90 -22.52
C MET A 324 16.13 15.59 -23.27
N GLY A 325 16.31 16.30 -24.39
CA GLY A 325 17.38 16.04 -25.35
C GLY A 325 17.08 14.87 -26.28
N SER A 326 18.08 14.48 -27.08
CA SER A 326 17.93 13.61 -28.25
C SER A 326 17.72 12.11 -27.97
N ALA A 327 17.79 11.68 -26.70
CA ALA A 327 17.68 10.26 -26.33
C ALA A 327 16.65 9.95 -25.20
N TYR A 328 16.32 10.92 -24.34
CA TYR A 328 15.41 10.70 -23.21
C TYR A 328 13.98 11.10 -23.54
N GLN A 329 13.17 10.10 -23.93
CA GLN A 329 11.71 10.26 -24.03
C GLN A 329 11.06 9.99 -22.67
N PHE A 330 10.46 11.03 -22.06
CA PHE A 330 9.72 10.91 -20.81
C PHE A 330 8.22 10.77 -21.09
N HIS A 331 7.77 9.52 -21.22
CA HIS A 331 6.36 9.19 -21.49
C HIS A 331 5.46 9.41 -20.28
N SER A 332 4.17 9.69 -20.52
CA SER A 332 3.19 10.10 -19.51
C SER A 332 3.01 9.08 -18.37
N TRP A 333 3.26 7.79 -18.60
CA TRP A 333 3.22 6.76 -17.55
C TRP A 333 4.34 6.93 -16.49
N ARG A 334 5.47 7.56 -16.86
CA ARG A 334 6.59 7.88 -15.95
C ARG A 334 6.24 9.06 -15.05
N VAL A 335 5.48 10.02 -15.57
CA VAL A 335 4.85 11.09 -14.77
C VAL A 335 3.88 10.49 -13.75
N PHE A 336 3.05 9.52 -14.16
CA PHE A 336 2.13 8.82 -13.25
C PHE A 336 2.86 8.12 -12.10
N VAL A 337 3.96 7.40 -12.37
CA VAL A 337 4.83 6.83 -11.33
C VAL A 337 5.36 7.90 -10.38
N LEU A 338 5.87 9.02 -10.90
CA LEU A 338 6.45 10.09 -10.07
C LEU A 338 5.40 10.73 -9.13
N VAL A 339 4.18 10.97 -9.61
CA VAL A 339 3.07 11.49 -8.81
C VAL A 339 2.65 10.50 -7.71
N CYS A 340 2.74 9.20 -7.99
CA CYS A 340 2.39 8.15 -7.03
C CYS A 340 3.37 8.02 -5.85
N ALA A 341 4.59 8.55 -5.96
CA ALA A 341 5.53 8.65 -4.85
C ALA A 341 5.22 9.81 -3.88
N PHE A 342 4.36 10.77 -4.24
CA PHE A 342 4.05 11.91 -3.36
C PHE A 342 3.37 11.51 -2.03
N PRO A 343 2.36 10.61 -1.99
CA PRO A 343 1.84 10.07 -0.74
C PRO A 343 2.90 9.51 0.21
N SER A 344 3.93 8.80 -0.29
CA SER A 344 5.03 8.32 0.56
C SER A 344 5.90 9.44 1.12
N VAL A 345 6.20 10.49 0.33
CA VAL A 345 6.94 11.66 0.83
C VAL A 345 6.16 12.39 1.92
N PHE A 346 4.85 12.59 1.74
CA PHE A 346 3.99 13.18 2.77
C PHE A 346 3.87 12.28 4.02
N ALA A 347 3.79 10.96 3.87
CA ALA A 347 3.77 10.03 4.98
C ALA A 347 5.07 10.05 5.80
N ILE A 348 6.24 10.11 5.15
CA ILE A 348 7.55 10.25 5.81
C ILE A 348 7.59 11.57 6.61
N GLY A 349 7.27 12.70 5.95
CA GLY A 349 7.28 14.02 6.59
C GLY A 349 6.26 14.19 7.72
N ALA A 350 5.17 13.43 7.70
CA ALA A 350 4.22 13.38 8.80
C ALA A 350 4.70 12.48 9.96
N LEU A 351 5.35 11.35 9.65
CA LEU A 351 5.83 10.36 10.63
C LEU A 351 7.06 10.83 11.42
N THR A 352 7.84 11.79 10.93
CA THR A 352 8.90 12.44 11.73
C THR A 352 8.32 13.16 12.95
N THR A 353 7.08 13.66 12.90
CA THR A 353 6.43 14.39 14.01
C THR A 353 5.90 13.50 15.14
N GLN A 354 5.80 12.18 14.91
CA GLN A 354 5.24 11.25 15.89
C GLN A 354 6.33 10.72 16.84
N PRO A 355 6.00 10.31 18.08
CA PRO A 355 6.94 9.65 18.99
C PRO A 355 7.15 8.17 18.60
N GLU A 356 8.11 7.49 19.24
CA GLU A 356 8.22 6.02 19.17
C GLU A 356 7.16 5.36 20.09
N SER A 357 6.84 4.08 19.87
CA SER A 357 5.82 3.37 20.67
C SER A 357 6.24 3.23 22.15
N PRO A 358 5.39 3.55 23.15
CA PRO A 358 5.79 3.46 24.55
C PRO A 358 6.07 2.02 25.01
N ARG A 359 5.42 1.03 24.41
CA ARG A 359 5.70 -0.39 24.70
C ARG A 359 7.13 -0.77 24.33
N PHE A 360 7.61 -0.41 23.15
CA PHE A 360 9.00 -0.63 22.74
C PHE A 360 10.00 -0.05 23.77
N PHE A 361 9.71 1.13 24.32
CA PHE A 361 10.52 1.71 25.38
C PHE A 361 10.44 0.93 26.70
N LEU A 362 9.25 0.49 27.15
CA LEU A 362 9.10 -0.36 28.34
C LEU A 362 9.74 -1.74 28.18
N GLU A 363 9.69 -2.32 26.98
CA GLU A 363 10.31 -3.59 26.62
C GLU A 363 11.84 -3.49 26.67
N ASN A 364 12.42 -2.41 26.13
CA ASN A 364 13.85 -2.13 26.16
C ASN A 364 14.35 -1.48 27.46
N GLY A 365 13.57 -1.53 28.55
CA GLY A 365 13.98 -0.97 29.85
C GLY A 365 14.13 0.55 29.90
N LYS A 366 13.60 1.31 28.94
CA LYS A 366 13.67 2.78 28.90
C LYS A 366 12.43 3.43 29.54
N HIS A 367 12.49 3.64 30.85
CA HIS A 367 11.32 4.00 31.65
C HIS A 367 10.88 5.45 31.39
N ASP A 368 11.84 6.39 31.37
CA ASP A 368 11.57 7.81 31.22
C ASP A 368 11.09 8.15 29.80
N GLU A 369 11.70 7.56 28.76
CA GLU A 369 11.24 7.70 27.37
C GLU A 369 9.81 7.17 27.20
N ALA A 370 9.46 6.03 27.81
CA ALA A 370 8.09 5.52 27.81
C ALA A 370 7.11 6.47 28.54
N TRP A 371 7.51 6.96 29.71
CA TRP A 371 6.67 7.84 30.54
C TRP A 371 6.42 9.19 29.86
N MET A 372 7.46 9.81 29.27
CA MET A 372 7.34 11.07 28.52
C MET A 372 6.35 10.94 27.35
N VAL A 373 6.39 9.84 26.59
CA VAL A 373 5.41 9.63 25.49
C VAL A 373 4.00 9.40 26.05
N LEU A 374 3.83 8.60 27.11
CA LEU A 374 2.50 8.36 27.71
C LEU A 374 1.88 9.65 28.28
N LYS A 375 2.71 10.51 28.92
CA LYS A 375 2.32 11.87 29.32
C LYS A 375 1.97 12.73 28.11
N GLN A 376 2.78 12.76 27.05
CA GLN A 376 2.49 13.51 25.82
C GLN A 376 1.13 13.12 25.21
N VAL A 377 0.81 11.82 25.19
CA VAL A 377 -0.48 11.28 24.72
C VAL A 377 -1.62 11.73 25.64
N HIS A 378 -1.46 11.59 26.95
CA HIS A 378 -2.43 12.04 27.95
C HIS A 378 -2.72 13.54 27.83
N ASP A 379 -1.69 14.38 27.89
CA ASP A 379 -1.81 15.83 27.93
C ASP A 379 -2.39 16.37 26.60
N THR A 380 -1.98 15.82 25.46
CA THR A 380 -2.59 16.11 24.15
C THR A 380 -4.09 15.76 24.14
N ASN A 381 -4.47 14.64 24.74
CA ASN A 381 -5.85 14.18 24.76
C ASN A 381 -6.74 14.91 25.77
N MET A 382 -6.21 15.31 26.93
CA MET A 382 -6.96 16.05 27.95
C MET A 382 -7.09 17.54 27.60
N ARG A 383 -6.02 18.17 27.10
CA ARG A 383 -6.08 19.53 26.52
C ARG A 383 -7.08 19.59 25.35
N ALA A 384 -7.16 18.54 24.53
CA ALA A 384 -8.14 18.43 23.46
C ALA A 384 -9.59 18.22 23.91
N LYS A 385 -9.82 17.74 25.14
CA LYS A 385 -11.15 17.55 25.75
C LYS A 385 -11.61 18.74 26.59
N GLY A 386 -10.77 19.76 26.76
CA GLY A 386 -11.05 20.88 27.66
C GLY A 386 -10.77 20.60 29.13
N HIS A 387 -9.92 19.60 29.42
CA HIS A 387 -9.53 19.20 30.79
C HIS A 387 -8.00 19.29 31.04
N PRO A 388 -7.32 20.42 30.74
CA PRO A 388 -5.87 20.55 30.93
C PRO A 388 -5.41 20.44 32.39
N GLU A 389 -6.33 20.58 33.36
CA GLU A 389 -6.08 20.47 34.80
C GLU A 389 -5.84 19.02 35.30
N ARG A 390 -6.10 18.02 34.46
CA ARG A 390 -5.85 16.62 34.82
C ARG A 390 -4.36 16.34 34.78
N VAL A 391 -3.81 15.89 35.91
CA VAL A 391 -2.42 15.41 36.00
C VAL A 391 -2.40 13.92 35.70
N PHE A 392 -1.45 13.48 34.88
CA PHE A 392 -1.14 12.07 34.63
C PHE A 392 -0.68 11.41 35.95
N SER A 393 -1.48 10.52 36.53
CA SER A 393 -1.31 10.05 37.91
C SER A 393 -0.24 8.96 38.10
N VAL A 394 0.28 8.45 36.98
CA VAL A 394 1.16 7.28 36.92
C VAL A 394 2.61 7.70 37.16
N THR A 395 3.13 7.43 38.36
CA THR A 395 4.52 7.80 38.75
C THR A 395 5.54 6.69 38.53
N HIS A 396 5.13 5.42 38.48
CA HIS A 396 6.04 4.28 38.33
C HIS A 396 5.39 3.17 37.48
N ILE A 397 6.06 2.78 36.39
CA ILE A 397 5.65 1.67 35.54
C ILE A 397 6.56 0.48 35.86
N LYS A 398 6.00 -0.71 36.09
CA LYS A 398 6.82 -1.94 36.26
C LYS A 398 7.57 -2.23 34.97
N THR A 399 8.77 -2.77 35.07
CA THR A 399 9.59 -3.12 33.90
C THR A 399 10.24 -4.49 34.06
N ILE A 400 10.66 -5.05 32.94
CA ILE A 400 11.31 -6.35 32.85
C ILE A 400 12.81 -6.07 32.75
N HIS A 401 13.61 -6.50 33.73
CA HIS A 401 15.07 -6.45 33.57
C HIS A 401 15.48 -7.35 32.41
N GLN A 402 16.10 -6.75 31.38
CA GLN A 402 16.54 -7.43 30.17
C GLN A 402 18.05 -7.71 30.27
N GLU A 403 18.46 -8.95 30.01
CA GLU A 403 19.85 -9.43 30.21
C GLU A 403 20.84 -8.95 29.12
N ASP A 404 20.42 -8.06 28.21
CA ASP A 404 21.17 -7.68 26.99
C ASP A 404 22.34 -6.68 27.23
N GLU A 405 22.49 -6.09 28.43
CA GLU A 405 23.62 -5.18 28.77
C GLU A 405 25.00 -5.80 28.48
N LEU A 406 25.16 -7.12 28.63
CA LEU A 406 26.42 -7.83 28.36
C LEU A 406 26.86 -7.75 26.88
N ILE A 407 25.95 -7.50 25.94
CA ILE A 407 26.25 -7.48 24.51
C ILE A 407 26.83 -6.13 24.09
N GLU A 408 26.36 -5.03 24.66
CA GLU A 408 26.70 -3.68 24.22
C GLU A 408 28.17 -3.34 24.50
N ILE A 409 28.66 -3.72 25.69
CA ILE A 409 30.05 -3.59 26.17
C ILE A 409 31.06 -4.20 25.18
N GLN A 410 30.71 -5.30 24.52
CA GLN A 410 31.60 -5.99 23.58
C GLN A 410 31.61 -5.35 22.18
N SER A 411 30.70 -4.41 21.89
CA SER A 411 30.51 -3.85 20.54
C SER A 411 31.44 -2.67 20.18
N ASP A 412 32.02 -1.98 21.17
CA ASP A 412 32.77 -0.74 20.93
C ASP A 412 34.27 -0.90 20.66
N THR A 413 34.87 -2.07 20.91
CA THR A 413 36.32 -2.27 20.75
C THR A 413 36.75 -2.62 19.30
N GLY A 414 35.87 -2.47 18.30
CA GLY A 414 36.14 -2.76 16.89
C GLY A 414 36.25 -1.52 15.99
N THR A 415 36.81 -1.70 14.79
CA THR A 415 36.70 -0.72 13.69
C THR A 415 35.24 -0.57 13.21
N TRP A 416 34.87 0.55 12.59
CA TRP A 416 33.45 0.86 12.30
C TRP A 416 32.73 -0.24 11.51
N TYR A 417 33.39 -0.87 10.53
CA TYR A 417 32.81 -1.96 9.74
C TYR A 417 32.72 -3.28 10.51
N GLN A 418 33.62 -3.52 11.48
CA GLN A 418 33.48 -4.63 12.43
C GLN A 418 32.33 -4.37 13.40
N ARG A 419 32.18 -3.15 13.95
CA ARG A 419 31.03 -2.80 14.81
C ARG A 419 29.71 -2.98 14.06
N TRP A 420 29.62 -2.50 12.82
CA TRP A 420 28.43 -2.67 11.98
C TRP A 420 28.17 -4.14 11.64
N GLY A 421 29.20 -4.92 11.28
CA GLY A 421 29.09 -6.35 11.02
C GLY A 421 28.64 -7.16 12.23
N VAL A 422 29.18 -6.89 13.42
CA VAL A 422 28.77 -7.52 14.68
C VAL A 422 27.33 -7.14 15.04
N ARG A 423 26.95 -5.86 14.93
CA ARG A 423 25.57 -5.40 15.19
C ARG A 423 24.57 -5.97 14.18
N ALA A 424 24.94 -6.08 12.91
CA ALA A 424 24.10 -6.71 11.88
C ALA A 424 23.93 -8.22 12.13
N LEU A 425 25.00 -8.90 12.56
CA LEU A 425 24.95 -10.32 12.91
C LEU A 425 24.14 -10.59 14.19
N SER A 426 24.28 -9.74 15.23
CA SER A 426 23.53 -9.87 16.48
C SER A 426 22.05 -9.53 16.29
N LEU A 427 21.72 -8.44 15.59
CA LEU A 427 20.34 -8.12 15.20
C LEU A 427 19.74 -9.24 14.33
N GLY A 428 20.48 -9.75 13.35
CA GLY A 428 20.04 -10.89 12.53
C GLY A 428 19.77 -12.15 13.36
N GLY A 429 20.64 -12.46 14.32
CA GLY A 429 20.46 -13.56 15.28
C GLY A 429 19.28 -13.36 16.23
N GLN A 430 19.06 -12.13 16.70
CA GLN A 430 17.91 -11.75 17.54
C GLN A 430 16.59 -11.84 16.77
N VAL A 431 16.53 -11.34 15.53
CA VAL A 431 15.36 -11.47 14.64
C VAL A 431 15.07 -12.94 14.34
N TRP A 432 16.10 -13.74 14.04
CA TRP A 432 15.97 -15.18 13.84
C TRP A 432 15.50 -15.91 15.12
N GLY A 433 15.97 -15.48 16.30
CA GLY A 433 15.52 -15.96 17.60
C GLY A 433 14.04 -15.64 17.88
N ASN A 434 13.62 -14.40 17.65
CA ASN A 434 12.21 -13.98 17.74
C ASN A 434 11.35 -14.82 16.78
N PHE A 435 11.77 -15.00 15.53
CA PHE A 435 11.09 -15.84 14.54
C PHE A 435 10.98 -17.31 14.97
N LEU A 436 12.07 -17.94 15.42
CA LEU A 436 12.04 -19.32 15.93
C LEU A 436 11.14 -19.45 17.17
N SER A 437 11.09 -18.43 18.03
CA SER A 437 10.22 -18.44 19.22
C SER A 437 8.72 -18.45 18.87
N CYS A 438 8.33 -17.97 17.70
CA CYS A 438 6.96 -18.09 17.18
C CYS A 438 6.56 -19.55 16.86
N PHE A 439 7.54 -20.46 16.73
CA PHE A 439 7.36 -21.91 16.64
C PHE A 439 7.63 -22.65 17.97
N GLY A 440 7.87 -21.90 19.06
CA GLY A 440 7.94 -22.43 20.42
C GLY A 440 6.62 -23.07 20.87
N PRO A 441 6.63 -23.91 21.91
CA PRO A 441 5.52 -24.80 22.25
C PRO A 441 4.20 -24.07 22.55
N GLU A 442 4.26 -22.84 23.07
CA GLU A 442 3.08 -22.00 23.34
C GLU A 442 2.38 -21.55 22.05
N TYR A 443 3.13 -20.96 21.12
CA TYR A 443 2.58 -20.30 19.93
C TYR A 443 2.45 -21.23 18.72
N ARG A 444 3.23 -22.33 18.64
CA ARG A 444 3.33 -23.21 17.45
C ARG A 444 1.99 -23.60 16.84
N ARG A 445 0.97 -23.92 17.65
CA ARG A 445 -0.38 -24.27 17.15
C ARG A 445 -1.08 -23.06 16.52
N ILE A 446 -0.99 -21.89 17.14
CA ILE A 446 -1.57 -20.64 16.66
C ILE A 446 -0.86 -20.25 15.35
N THR A 447 0.47 -20.20 15.35
CA THR A 447 1.30 -19.86 14.19
C THR A 447 0.99 -20.76 12.99
N LEU A 448 0.93 -22.09 13.17
CA LEU A 448 0.60 -23.01 12.07
C LEU A 448 -0.84 -22.86 11.55
N MET A 449 -1.81 -22.52 12.41
CA MET A 449 -3.18 -22.23 11.99
C MET A 449 -3.25 -20.90 11.23
N MET A 450 -2.60 -19.85 11.75
CA MET A 450 -2.51 -18.54 11.08
C MET A 450 -1.82 -18.63 9.72
N MET A 451 -0.72 -19.39 9.61
CA MET A 451 -0.05 -19.66 8.32
C MET A 451 -1.03 -20.24 7.29
N GLY A 452 -1.86 -21.21 7.69
CA GLY A 452 -2.86 -21.81 6.81
C GLY A 452 -3.95 -20.83 6.36
N VAL A 453 -4.45 -19.98 7.27
CA VAL A 453 -5.45 -18.95 6.94
C VAL A 453 -4.86 -17.89 6.01
N TRP A 454 -3.71 -17.30 6.36
CA TRP A 454 -3.01 -16.31 5.54
C TRP A 454 -2.67 -16.83 4.14
N PHE A 455 -2.17 -18.07 4.03
CA PHE A 455 -1.85 -18.68 2.75
C PHE A 455 -3.11 -18.89 1.89
N THR A 456 -4.14 -19.55 2.43
CA THR A 456 -5.35 -19.90 1.66
C THR A 456 -6.14 -18.67 1.22
N MET A 457 -6.24 -17.66 2.08
CA MET A 457 -6.96 -16.42 1.76
C MET A 457 -6.21 -15.57 0.74
N SER A 458 -4.88 -15.45 0.87
CA SER A 458 -4.03 -14.74 -0.10
C SER A 458 -4.05 -15.37 -1.48
N PHE A 459 -3.80 -16.68 -1.55
CA PHE A 459 -3.81 -17.48 -2.78
C PHE A 459 -5.10 -17.27 -3.58
N SER A 460 -6.24 -17.30 -2.87
CA SER A 460 -7.57 -17.12 -3.46
C SER A 460 -7.83 -15.67 -3.89
N TYR A 461 -7.55 -14.71 -3.03
CA TYR A 461 -7.90 -13.31 -3.26
C TYR A 461 -7.03 -12.65 -4.32
N TYR A 462 -5.69 -12.68 -4.17
CA TYR A 462 -4.78 -12.07 -5.13
C TYR A 462 -4.78 -12.84 -6.47
N GLY A 463 -4.84 -14.18 -6.41
CA GLY A 463 -4.98 -15.02 -7.59
C GLY A 463 -6.21 -14.64 -8.42
N LEU A 464 -7.41 -14.61 -7.81
CA LEU A 464 -8.62 -14.21 -8.53
C LEU A 464 -8.57 -12.75 -8.99
N THR A 465 -8.12 -11.82 -8.14
CA THR A 465 -8.12 -10.38 -8.44
C THR A 465 -7.29 -10.02 -9.68
N VAL A 466 -6.18 -10.71 -9.93
CA VAL A 466 -5.40 -10.55 -11.17
C VAL A 466 -6.00 -11.36 -12.33
N TRP A 467 -6.45 -12.58 -12.07
CA TRP A 467 -7.07 -13.45 -13.09
C TRP A 467 -8.36 -12.86 -13.71
N PHE A 468 -9.11 -12.06 -12.95
CA PHE A 468 -10.37 -11.47 -13.42
C PHE A 468 -10.19 -10.51 -14.62
N PRO A 469 -9.35 -9.45 -14.55
CA PRO A 469 -9.02 -8.62 -15.72
C PRO A 469 -8.52 -9.43 -16.92
N ASP A 470 -7.67 -10.44 -16.71
CA ASP A 470 -7.13 -11.25 -17.80
C ASP A 470 -8.18 -12.17 -18.44
N MET A 471 -9.08 -12.77 -17.65
CA MET A 471 -10.23 -13.52 -18.17
C MET A 471 -11.22 -12.60 -18.89
N ILE A 472 -11.44 -11.37 -18.43
CA ILE A 472 -12.26 -10.37 -19.13
C ILE A 472 -11.57 -9.96 -20.45
N ARG A 473 -10.26 -9.68 -20.46
CA ARG A 473 -9.48 -9.40 -21.69
C ARG A 473 -9.52 -10.58 -22.67
N HIS A 474 -9.45 -11.81 -22.17
CA HIS A 474 -9.59 -13.02 -22.98
C HIS A 474 -10.99 -13.16 -23.58
N LEU A 475 -12.05 -13.01 -22.78
CA LEU A 475 -13.43 -13.01 -23.29
C LEU A 475 -13.64 -11.90 -24.33
N GLN A 476 -13.15 -10.68 -24.09
CA GLN A 476 -13.17 -9.58 -25.07
C GLN A 476 -12.43 -9.94 -26.37
N ALA A 477 -11.31 -10.65 -26.29
CA ALA A 477 -10.54 -11.09 -27.46
C ALA A 477 -11.25 -12.20 -28.25
N VAL A 478 -11.90 -13.16 -27.58
CA VAL A 478 -12.76 -14.19 -28.21
C VAL A 478 -13.98 -13.52 -28.85
N ASP A 479 -14.61 -12.56 -28.17
CA ASP A 479 -15.70 -11.75 -28.69
C ASP A 479 -15.29 -10.98 -29.96
N TYR A 480 -14.06 -10.47 -30.01
CA TYR A 480 -13.48 -9.80 -31.17
C TYR A 480 -13.24 -10.79 -32.32
N ALA A 481 -12.55 -11.91 -32.06
CA ALA A 481 -12.30 -12.96 -33.06
C ALA A 481 -13.59 -13.60 -33.61
N SER A 482 -14.65 -13.70 -32.82
CA SER A 482 -15.97 -14.19 -33.29
C SER A 482 -16.62 -13.28 -34.36
N ARG A 483 -16.12 -12.05 -34.51
CA ARG A 483 -16.62 -11.02 -35.44
C ARG A 483 -15.70 -10.80 -36.65
N THR A 484 -14.67 -11.63 -36.83
CA THR A 484 -13.74 -11.52 -37.96
C THR A 484 -14.48 -11.70 -39.28
N LYS A 485 -14.34 -10.73 -40.19
CA LYS A 485 -14.93 -10.82 -41.53
C LYS A 485 -14.00 -11.57 -42.48
N VAL A 486 -14.52 -12.54 -43.22
CA VAL A 486 -13.74 -13.27 -44.24
C VAL A 486 -14.18 -12.81 -45.63
N PHE A 487 -13.21 -12.43 -46.46
CA PHE A 487 -13.40 -11.91 -47.81
C PHE A 487 -12.71 -12.84 -48.82
N PRO A 488 -13.45 -13.73 -49.51
CA PRO A 488 -12.87 -14.69 -50.46
C PRO A 488 -12.86 -14.16 -51.90
N GLY A 489 -11.71 -14.26 -52.57
CA GLY A 489 -11.58 -14.03 -54.02
C GLY A 489 -11.80 -12.59 -54.48
N GLU A 490 -11.59 -11.60 -53.62
CA GLU A 490 -11.69 -10.19 -53.99
C GLU A 490 -10.64 -9.83 -55.05
N ARG A 491 -11.07 -9.27 -56.18
CA ARG A 491 -10.19 -8.60 -57.14
C ARG A 491 -10.42 -7.10 -57.07
N VAL A 492 -9.35 -6.36 -56.77
CA VAL A 492 -9.34 -4.92 -56.57
C VAL A 492 -8.30 -4.32 -57.51
N GLU A 493 -8.66 -3.20 -58.15
CA GLU A 493 -7.82 -2.54 -59.15
C GLU A 493 -7.93 -1.01 -58.99
N HIS A 494 -6.78 -0.32 -58.96
CA HIS A 494 -6.68 1.15 -58.89
C HIS A 494 -7.36 1.83 -57.67
N VAL A 495 -7.55 1.12 -56.55
CA VAL A 495 -8.16 1.64 -55.33
C VAL A 495 -7.11 2.25 -54.39
N THR A 496 -7.42 3.42 -53.82
CA THR A 496 -6.65 3.99 -52.70
C THR A 496 -7.36 3.72 -51.38
N PHE A 497 -6.87 2.74 -50.63
CA PHE A 497 -7.23 2.49 -49.25
C PHE A 497 -6.64 3.60 -48.36
N ASN A 498 -7.51 4.33 -47.66
CA ASN A 498 -7.16 5.42 -46.74
C ASN A 498 -7.89 5.32 -45.39
N PHE A 499 -8.44 4.13 -45.09
CA PHE A 499 -9.23 3.84 -43.90
C PHE A 499 -8.66 2.62 -43.16
N THR A 500 -8.86 2.58 -41.84
CA THR A 500 -8.34 1.52 -40.99
C THR A 500 -9.06 0.19 -41.22
N LEU A 501 -8.31 -0.87 -41.53
CA LEU A 501 -8.83 -2.23 -41.65
C LEU A 501 -8.69 -2.94 -40.31
N GLU A 502 -9.83 -3.27 -39.70
CA GLU A 502 -9.91 -4.02 -38.45
C GLU A 502 -10.59 -5.38 -38.65
N ASN A 503 -9.97 -6.45 -38.14
CA ASN A 503 -10.56 -7.76 -37.92
C ASN A 503 -11.07 -8.46 -39.20
N GLN A 504 -10.17 -8.65 -40.19
CA GLN A 504 -10.51 -9.12 -41.54
C GLN A 504 -9.54 -10.20 -42.02
N ILE A 505 -10.02 -11.18 -42.76
CA ILE A 505 -9.21 -12.21 -43.43
C ILE A 505 -9.54 -12.19 -44.91
N HIS A 506 -8.62 -11.72 -45.74
CA HIS A 506 -8.77 -11.71 -47.21
C HIS A 506 -8.08 -12.96 -47.77
N ARG A 507 -8.83 -13.79 -48.52
CA ARG A 507 -8.37 -15.11 -49.01
C ARG A 507 -8.35 -15.18 -50.53
N GLY A 508 -7.19 -15.44 -51.13
CA GLY A 508 -7.03 -15.47 -52.58
C GLY A 508 -7.35 -14.14 -53.25
N GLY A 509 -7.08 -13.02 -52.55
CA GLY A 509 -7.31 -11.68 -53.07
C GLY A 509 -6.30 -11.31 -54.15
N GLN A 510 -6.69 -10.45 -55.08
CA GLN A 510 -5.83 -9.93 -56.14
C GLN A 510 -5.91 -8.40 -56.15
N TYR A 511 -4.79 -7.75 -55.83
CA TYR A 511 -4.68 -6.29 -55.70
C TYR A 511 -3.75 -5.77 -56.79
N PHE A 512 -4.26 -4.95 -57.72
CA PHE A 512 -3.51 -4.46 -58.88
C PHE A 512 -3.44 -2.94 -58.90
N ASN A 513 -2.24 -2.37 -58.82
CA ASN A 513 -1.99 -0.92 -58.83
C ASN A 513 -2.78 -0.18 -57.71
N ASP A 514 -2.98 -0.87 -56.59
CA ASP A 514 -3.67 -0.36 -55.39
C ASP A 514 -2.71 0.39 -54.45
N LYS A 515 -3.24 1.38 -53.72
CA LYS A 515 -2.47 2.20 -52.78
C LYS A 515 -3.02 2.11 -51.36
N PHE A 516 -2.16 1.84 -50.40
CA PHE A 516 -2.48 1.68 -48.99
C PHE A 516 -1.82 2.83 -48.21
N ILE A 517 -2.51 3.97 -48.07
CA ILE A 517 -1.92 5.24 -47.61
C ILE A 517 -2.49 5.66 -46.25
N GLY A 518 -1.61 5.96 -45.29
CA GLY A 518 -1.96 6.58 -43.99
C GLY A 518 -2.82 5.71 -43.06
N LEU A 519 -3.02 4.43 -43.39
CA LEU A 519 -3.97 3.54 -42.75
C LEU A 519 -3.37 2.70 -41.61
N ARG A 520 -4.25 2.04 -40.87
CA ARG A 520 -3.90 1.07 -39.83
C ARG A 520 -4.49 -0.29 -40.14
N LEU A 521 -3.67 -1.33 -40.06
CA LEU A 521 -4.07 -2.73 -40.13
C LEU A 521 -4.10 -3.30 -38.71
N LYS A 522 -5.15 -4.03 -38.36
CA LYS A 522 -5.35 -4.53 -36.99
C LYS A 522 -6.08 -5.87 -36.99
N SER A 523 -5.38 -6.93 -36.60
CA SER A 523 -5.88 -8.31 -36.74
C SER A 523 -6.39 -8.56 -38.17
N VAL A 524 -5.57 -8.19 -39.16
CA VAL A 524 -5.85 -8.42 -40.58
C VAL A 524 -4.90 -9.49 -41.09
N SER A 525 -5.43 -10.53 -41.75
CA SER A 525 -4.62 -11.57 -42.38
C SER A 525 -4.94 -11.63 -43.88
N PHE A 526 -3.90 -11.53 -44.70
CA PHE A 526 -4.01 -11.83 -46.14
C PHE A 526 -3.46 -13.25 -46.34
N GLU A 527 -4.23 -14.11 -47.01
CA GLU A 527 -3.91 -15.53 -47.17
C GLU A 527 -4.02 -15.91 -48.65
N ASP A 528 -2.94 -16.44 -49.24
CA ASP A 528 -2.84 -16.83 -50.65
C ASP A 528 -3.10 -15.67 -51.67
N SER A 529 -2.92 -14.42 -51.25
CA SER A 529 -3.23 -13.22 -52.05
C SER A 529 -2.06 -12.71 -52.92
N LEU A 530 -2.38 -12.13 -54.07
CA LEU A 530 -1.46 -11.46 -55.00
C LEU A 530 -1.56 -9.94 -54.84
N PHE A 531 -0.41 -9.28 -54.81
CA PHE A 531 -0.25 -7.82 -54.86
C PHE A 531 0.71 -7.48 -56.00
N GLU A 532 0.27 -6.67 -56.96
CA GLU A 532 1.06 -6.31 -58.15
C GLU A 532 0.98 -4.79 -58.39
N GLU A 533 2.15 -4.15 -58.53
CA GLU A 533 2.30 -2.68 -58.64
C GLU A 533 1.72 -1.87 -57.46
N CYS A 534 1.54 -2.50 -56.29
CA CYS A 534 0.97 -1.86 -55.11
C CYS A 534 1.94 -0.87 -54.42
N TYR A 535 1.37 0.12 -53.73
CA TYR A 535 2.13 1.14 -52.98
C TYR A 535 1.62 1.26 -51.54
N PHE A 536 2.45 0.93 -50.56
CA PHE A 536 2.13 1.03 -49.13
C PHE A 536 2.86 2.24 -48.54
N GLU A 537 2.11 3.21 -48.01
CA GLU A 537 2.63 4.47 -47.49
C GLU A 537 2.10 4.76 -46.09
N ASP A 538 3.00 5.07 -45.16
CA ASP A 538 2.70 5.42 -43.76
C ASP A 538 1.98 4.33 -42.92
N VAL A 539 1.80 3.14 -43.49
CA VAL A 539 1.04 2.02 -42.89
C VAL A 539 1.60 1.60 -41.53
N THR A 540 0.70 1.42 -40.57
CA THR A 540 1.00 0.81 -39.27
C THR A 540 0.14 -0.43 -39.06
N SER A 541 0.69 -1.49 -38.47
CA SER A 541 0.08 -2.82 -38.49
C SER A 541 0.29 -3.61 -37.20
N SER A 542 -0.84 -4.05 -36.63
CA SER A 542 -0.93 -4.76 -35.36
C SER A 542 -1.58 -6.13 -35.54
N ASN A 543 -0.98 -7.18 -34.98
CA ASN A 543 -1.43 -8.58 -35.18
C ASN A 543 -1.75 -8.92 -36.65
N THR A 544 -0.93 -8.42 -37.58
CA THR A 544 -1.21 -8.42 -39.02
C THR A 544 -0.19 -9.28 -39.75
N PHE A 545 -0.67 -10.16 -40.64
CA PHE A 545 0.16 -11.15 -41.33
C PHE A 545 -0.21 -11.29 -42.82
N PHE A 546 0.80 -11.58 -43.63
CA PHE A 546 0.68 -11.99 -45.02
C PHE A 546 1.16 -13.44 -45.11
N ARG A 547 0.29 -14.36 -45.55
CA ARG A 547 0.51 -15.82 -45.53
C ARG A 547 0.42 -16.35 -46.95
N ASN A 548 1.50 -16.97 -47.45
CA ASN A 548 1.62 -17.44 -48.84
C ASN A 548 1.42 -16.34 -49.91
N CYS A 549 1.45 -15.06 -49.55
CA CYS A 549 1.17 -13.97 -50.48
C CYS A 549 2.30 -13.81 -51.51
N THR A 550 2.00 -13.26 -52.68
CA THR A 550 3.02 -12.86 -53.67
C THR A 550 2.93 -11.36 -53.91
N PHE A 551 4.07 -10.69 -53.82
CA PHE A 551 4.24 -9.26 -54.06
C PHE A 551 5.13 -9.06 -55.28
N ILE A 552 4.67 -8.27 -56.25
CA ILE A 552 5.35 -7.95 -57.50
C ILE A 552 5.42 -6.43 -57.64
N ASN A 553 6.62 -5.89 -57.90
CA ASN A 553 6.86 -4.45 -58.10
C ASN A 553 6.28 -3.55 -56.98
N THR A 554 6.16 -4.06 -55.76
CA THR A 554 5.48 -3.37 -54.64
C THR A 554 6.45 -2.53 -53.82
N VAL A 555 6.08 -1.29 -53.50
CA VAL A 555 6.90 -0.39 -52.67
C VAL A 555 6.30 -0.22 -51.28
N PHE A 556 7.11 -0.34 -50.24
CA PHE A 556 6.76 -0.09 -48.85
C PHE A 556 7.53 1.13 -48.32
N TYR A 557 6.84 2.25 -48.12
CA TYR A 557 7.39 3.52 -47.65
C TYR A 557 6.84 3.88 -46.25
N ASN A 558 7.74 4.12 -45.29
CA ASN A 558 7.38 4.48 -43.91
C ASN A 558 6.41 3.48 -43.25
N THR A 559 6.72 2.17 -43.30
CA THR A 559 5.85 1.11 -42.75
C THR A 559 6.50 0.33 -41.61
N ASP A 560 5.70 -0.32 -40.76
CA ASP A 560 6.16 -1.28 -39.74
C ASP A 560 6.09 -2.75 -40.23
N LEU A 561 6.10 -2.97 -41.55
CA LEU A 561 6.01 -4.28 -42.18
C LEU A 561 7.38 -4.98 -42.26
N PHE A 562 7.86 -5.45 -41.11
CA PHE A 562 9.07 -6.26 -41.00
C PHE A 562 8.87 -7.70 -41.55
N GLU A 563 9.98 -8.33 -41.93
CA GLU A 563 10.05 -9.66 -42.55
C GLU A 563 9.20 -10.74 -41.85
N TYR A 564 9.16 -10.75 -40.51
CA TYR A 564 8.39 -11.73 -39.74
C TYR A 564 6.86 -11.70 -39.98
N LYS A 565 6.33 -10.60 -40.55
CA LYS A 565 4.90 -10.49 -40.93
C LYS A 565 4.60 -11.20 -42.26
N PHE A 566 5.61 -11.57 -43.05
CA PHE A 566 5.50 -12.18 -44.38
C PHE A 566 5.76 -13.70 -44.35
N VAL A 567 4.84 -14.47 -43.77
CA VAL A 567 4.94 -15.93 -43.63
C VAL A 567 4.80 -16.60 -45.00
N ASN A 568 5.80 -17.39 -45.41
CA ASN A 568 5.85 -18.12 -46.70
C ASN A 568 5.58 -17.26 -47.96
N SER A 569 5.69 -15.93 -47.83
CA SER A 569 5.32 -15.00 -48.90
C SER A 569 6.52 -14.69 -49.81
N ARG A 570 6.28 -14.35 -51.07
CA ARG A 570 7.31 -14.04 -52.07
C ARG A 570 7.33 -12.55 -52.37
N LEU A 571 8.51 -11.94 -52.32
CA LEU A 571 8.75 -10.53 -52.66
C LEU A 571 9.60 -10.47 -53.93
N ILE A 572 9.02 -9.94 -55.02
CA ILE A 572 9.64 -9.84 -56.35
C ILE A 572 9.70 -8.36 -56.72
N ASN A 573 10.90 -7.85 -57.03
CA ASN A 573 11.17 -6.43 -57.32
C ASN A 573 10.58 -5.44 -56.29
N SER A 574 10.35 -5.89 -55.05
CA SER A 574 9.70 -5.10 -54.01
C SER A 574 10.74 -4.39 -53.14
N THR A 575 10.47 -3.15 -52.74
CA THR A 575 11.43 -2.30 -52.01
C THR A 575 10.87 -1.78 -50.70
N PHE A 576 11.74 -1.67 -49.68
CA PHE A 576 11.42 -1.14 -48.35
C PHE A 576 12.22 0.14 -48.12
N LEU A 577 11.54 1.23 -47.75
CA LEU A 577 12.09 2.58 -47.63
C LEU A 577 11.62 3.21 -46.30
N HIS A 578 12.56 3.71 -45.51
CA HIS A 578 12.29 4.36 -44.21
C HIS A 578 11.41 3.52 -43.26
N ASN A 579 11.75 2.25 -43.00
CA ASN A 579 10.99 1.41 -42.07
C ASN A 579 10.79 2.08 -40.70
N LYS A 580 9.59 1.94 -40.12
CA LYS A 580 9.23 2.51 -38.80
C LYS A 580 9.91 1.76 -37.66
N GLU A 581 11.11 2.19 -37.30
CA GLU A 581 11.87 1.66 -36.16
C GLU A 581 11.19 1.95 -34.82
N GLY A 582 11.37 1.03 -33.86
CA GLY A 582 10.69 1.01 -32.55
C GLY A 582 9.78 -0.21 -32.38
N CYS A 583 8.82 -0.16 -31.45
CA CYS A 583 7.78 -1.18 -31.27
C CYS A 583 6.35 -0.71 -31.60
N PRO A 584 6.07 -0.24 -32.83
CA PRO A 584 4.72 -0.19 -33.36
C PRO A 584 4.25 -1.59 -33.81
N LEU A 585 3.06 -2.09 -33.47
CA LEU A 585 2.10 -1.71 -32.42
C LEU A 585 1.38 -3.01 -31.99
N ASP A 586 1.04 -3.19 -30.71
CA ASP A 586 -0.30 -3.74 -30.41
C ASP A 586 -1.28 -2.58 -30.23
N VAL A 587 -1.92 -2.24 -31.35
CA VAL A 587 -3.10 -1.39 -31.39
C VAL A 587 -4.33 -2.27 -31.67
N THR A 588 -4.51 -3.31 -30.85
CA THR A 588 -5.77 -3.43 -30.10
C THR A 588 -6.32 -2.04 -29.74
N GLY A 589 -7.64 -1.86 -29.77
CA GLY A 589 -8.30 -0.55 -29.65
C GLY A 589 -8.22 0.05 -28.24
N THR A 590 -7.02 0.18 -27.68
CA THR A 590 -6.74 0.35 -26.26
C THR A 590 -6.87 1.79 -25.77
N GLY A 591 -7.11 2.74 -26.67
CA GLY A 591 -7.80 4.00 -26.36
C GLY A 591 -9.22 3.81 -25.80
N GLU A 592 -9.77 2.60 -25.89
CA GLU A 592 -10.97 2.17 -25.17
C GLU A 592 -10.68 0.95 -24.27
N GLY A 593 -9.93 -0.03 -24.76
CA GLY A 593 -9.58 -1.26 -24.02
C GLY A 593 -8.79 -1.02 -22.72
N ALA A 594 -7.73 -0.21 -22.72
CA ALA A 594 -6.97 0.07 -21.50
C ALA A 594 -7.78 0.93 -20.53
N TYR A 595 -8.61 1.85 -21.05
CA TYR A 595 -9.54 2.65 -20.25
C TYR A 595 -10.58 1.75 -19.57
N MET A 596 -11.08 0.71 -20.25
CA MET A 596 -11.96 -0.29 -19.65
C MET A 596 -11.27 -1.09 -18.56
N VAL A 597 -10.01 -1.51 -18.75
CA VAL A 597 -9.22 -2.17 -17.68
C VAL A 597 -9.08 -1.24 -16.46
N TYR A 598 -8.70 0.03 -16.68
CA TYR A 598 -8.56 1.00 -15.58
C TYR A 598 -9.89 1.29 -14.88
N PHE A 599 -11.00 1.36 -15.63
CA PHE A 599 -12.35 1.56 -15.10
C PHE A 599 -12.87 0.33 -14.33
N VAL A 600 -12.60 -0.90 -14.81
CA VAL A 600 -12.95 -2.14 -14.09
C VAL A 600 -12.15 -2.25 -12.79
N SER A 601 -10.86 -1.94 -12.80
CA SER A 601 -10.05 -1.87 -11.56
C SER A 601 -10.55 -0.81 -10.59
N PHE A 602 -10.98 0.37 -11.08
CA PHE A 602 -11.59 1.43 -10.27
C PHE A 602 -12.95 1.03 -9.67
N LEU A 603 -13.82 0.37 -10.44
CA LEU A 603 -15.06 -0.19 -9.91
C LEU A 603 -14.79 -1.30 -8.87
N GLY A 604 -13.76 -2.11 -9.09
CA GLY A 604 -13.29 -3.12 -8.14
C GLY A 604 -12.86 -2.52 -6.81
N THR A 605 -11.98 -1.50 -6.81
CA THR A 605 -11.53 -0.86 -5.56
C THR A 605 -12.66 -0.07 -4.87
N LEU A 606 -13.55 0.57 -5.63
CA LEU A 606 -14.76 1.20 -5.06
C LEU A 606 -15.70 0.19 -4.40
N ALA A 607 -15.91 -1.00 -4.98
CA ALA A 607 -16.76 -2.04 -4.42
C ALA A 607 -16.23 -2.62 -3.09
N VAL A 608 -14.94 -2.45 -2.80
CA VAL A 608 -14.30 -2.87 -1.56
C VAL A 608 -14.56 -1.89 -0.40
N LEU A 609 -14.77 -0.59 -0.68
CA LEU A 609 -14.98 0.43 0.37
C LEU A 609 -16.19 0.17 1.29
N PRO A 610 -17.39 -0.24 0.79
CA PRO A 610 -18.49 -0.65 1.65
C PRO A 610 -18.14 -1.81 2.59
N GLY A 611 -17.35 -2.77 2.11
CA GLY A 611 -16.87 -3.91 2.91
C GLY A 611 -15.99 -3.46 4.07
N ASN A 612 -15.09 -2.50 3.84
CA ASN A 612 -14.28 -1.90 4.90
C ASN A 612 -15.15 -1.22 5.96
N ILE A 613 -16.09 -0.37 5.56
CA ILE A 613 -17.00 0.34 6.47
C ILE A 613 -17.84 -0.65 7.30
N VAL A 614 -18.40 -1.68 6.66
CA VAL A 614 -19.16 -2.74 7.33
C VAL A 614 -18.29 -3.51 8.32
N SER A 615 -17.04 -3.84 7.96
CA SER A 615 -16.13 -4.53 8.87
C SER A 615 -15.79 -3.70 10.11
N ALA A 616 -15.46 -2.41 9.95
CA ALA A 616 -15.11 -1.52 11.07
C ALA A 616 -16.29 -1.33 12.05
N LEU A 617 -17.49 -1.03 11.53
CA LEU A 617 -18.70 -0.80 12.33
C LEU A 617 -19.21 -2.06 13.06
N LEU A 618 -18.72 -3.26 12.71
CA LEU A 618 -19.19 -4.54 13.24
C LEU A 618 -18.11 -5.37 13.94
N MET A 619 -16.80 -5.11 13.76
CA MET A 619 -15.74 -5.95 14.33
C MET A 619 -15.83 -6.06 15.86
N ASP A 620 -16.02 -4.93 16.53
CA ASP A 620 -16.11 -4.87 18.00
C ASP A 620 -17.52 -5.23 18.52
N LYS A 621 -18.47 -5.56 17.63
CA LYS A 621 -19.81 -6.09 17.94
C LYS A 621 -19.91 -7.60 17.73
N ILE A 622 -19.36 -8.11 16.62
CA ILE A 622 -19.44 -9.52 16.19
C ILE A 622 -18.32 -10.36 16.79
N GLY A 623 -17.11 -9.82 16.93
CA GLY A 623 -15.89 -10.58 17.23
C GLY A 623 -15.06 -10.85 15.97
N ARG A 624 -13.74 -10.93 16.14
CA ARG A 624 -12.75 -10.94 15.06
C ARG A 624 -12.77 -12.31 14.37
N LEU A 625 -12.85 -13.38 15.16
CA LEU A 625 -12.95 -14.76 14.70
C LEU A 625 -14.21 -14.99 13.85
N ARG A 626 -15.35 -14.48 14.33
CA ARG A 626 -16.66 -14.61 13.68
C ARG A 626 -16.75 -13.75 12.40
N MET A 627 -16.15 -12.56 12.40
CA MET A 627 -16.02 -11.73 11.21
C MET A 627 -15.23 -12.47 10.12
N LEU A 628 -14.02 -12.94 10.47
CA LEU A 628 -13.11 -13.66 9.57
C LEU A 628 -13.78 -14.90 8.96
N ALA A 629 -14.25 -15.82 9.79
CA ALA A 629 -14.85 -17.07 9.31
C ALA A 629 -16.14 -16.84 8.50
N GLY A 630 -17.02 -15.94 8.96
CA GLY A 630 -18.31 -15.66 8.32
C GLY A 630 -18.16 -14.98 6.95
N SER A 631 -17.31 -13.95 6.87
CA SER A 631 -17.00 -13.31 5.57
C SER A 631 -16.29 -14.27 4.61
N SER A 632 -15.35 -15.11 5.09
CA SER A 632 -14.68 -16.10 4.24
C SER A 632 -15.65 -17.16 3.67
N VAL A 633 -16.68 -17.56 4.42
CA VAL A 633 -17.76 -18.42 3.88
C VAL A 633 -18.57 -17.69 2.82
N MET A 634 -18.94 -16.42 3.05
CA MET A 634 -19.66 -15.63 2.05
C MET A 634 -18.83 -15.41 0.78
N SER A 635 -17.50 -15.20 0.90
CA SER A 635 -16.56 -15.14 -0.23
C SER A 635 -16.45 -16.47 -0.98
N CYS A 636 -16.46 -17.60 -0.28
CA CYS A 636 -16.50 -18.92 -0.92
C CYS A 636 -17.80 -19.11 -1.74
N VAL A 637 -18.94 -18.65 -1.21
CA VAL A 637 -20.23 -18.70 -1.91
C VAL A 637 -20.26 -17.77 -3.12
N SER A 638 -19.81 -16.51 -2.99
CA SER A 638 -19.73 -15.59 -4.14
C SER A 638 -18.74 -16.07 -5.19
N CYS A 639 -17.64 -16.72 -4.77
CA CYS A 639 -16.68 -17.38 -5.66
C CYS A 639 -17.35 -18.52 -6.44
N PHE A 640 -18.14 -19.39 -5.80
CA PHE A 640 -18.86 -20.46 -6.49
C PHE A 640 -19.80 -19.93 -7.58
N PHE A 641 -20.52 -18.82 -7.32
CA PHE A 641 -21.41 -18.18 -8.29
C PHE A 641 -20.70 -17.68 -9.56
N LEU A 642 -19.38 -17.43 -9.53
CA LEU A 642 -18.58 -17.07 -10.70
C LEU A 642 -18.66 -18.11 -11.83
N SER A 643 -18.90 -19.38 -11.48
CA SER A 643 -19.02 -20.47 -12.47
C SER A 643 -20.18 -20.22 -13.46
N PHE A 644 -21.23 -19.50 -13.02
CA PHE A 644 -22.37 -19.12 -13.86
C PHE A 644 -22.17 -17.79 -14.60
N GLY A 645 -21.09 -17.05 -14.31
CA GLY A 645 -20.72 -15.84 -15.04
C GLY A 645 -20.34 -16.16 -16.49
N ASN A 646 -21.23 -15.83 -17.42
CA ASN A 646 -21.05 -16.02 -18.86
C ASN A 646 -20.97 -14.69 -19.65
N SER A 647 -21.19 -13.53 -19.00
CA SER A 647 -21.05 -12.21 -19.61
C SER A 647 -20.01 -11.36 -18.87
N GLU A 648 -19.41 -10.43 -19.61
CA GLU A 648 -18.51 -9.38 -19.10
C GLU A 648 -19.12 -8.65 -17.88
N SER A 649 -20.38 -8.23 -17.99
CA SER A 649 -21.11 -7.53 -16.93
C SER A 649 -21.36 -8.40 -15.69
N ALA A 650 -21.69 -9.69 -15.86
CA ALA A 650 -21.89 -10.61 -14.74
C ALA A 650 -20.57 -10.91 -14.00
N MET A 651 -19.46 -11.07 -14.74
CA MET A 651 -18.14 -11.25 -14.14
C MET A 651 -17.70 -10.03 -13.34
N ILE A 652 -17.88 -8.81 -13.85
CA ILE A 652 -17.56 -7.57 -13.13
C ILE A 652 -18.42 -7.45 -11.86
N ALA A 653 -19.74 -7.69 -11.96
CA ALA A 653 -20.64 -7.61 -10.80
C ALA A 653 -20.29 -8.61 -9.69
N LEU A 654 -19.92 -9.85 -10.05
CA LEU A 654 -19.54 -10.88 -9.08
C LEU A 654 -18.12 -10.69 -8.54
N LEU A 655 -17.18 -10.11 -9.30
CA LEU A 655 -15.89 -9.61 -8.79
C LEU A 655 -16.12 -8.55 -7.71
N CYS A 656 -16.96 -7.54 -7.98
CA CYS A 656 -17.27 -6.50 -7.02
C CYS A 656 -17.88 -7.08 -5.72
N LEU A 657 -18.78 -8.05 -5.83
CA LEU A 657 -19.32 -8.80 -4.68
C LEU A 657 -18.23 -9.57 -3.93
N PHE A 658 -17.39 -10.32 -4.64
CA PHE A 658 -16.30 -11.09 -4.04
C PHE A 658 -15.29 -10.20 -3.30
N GLY A 659 -14.88 -9.07 -3.89
CA GLY A 659 -13.97 -8.11 -3.26
C GLY A 659 -14.57 -7.46 -2.01
N GLY A 660 -15.79 -6.92 -2.14
CA GLY A 660 -16.51 -6.26 -1.04
C GLY A 660 -16.81 -7.17 0.14
N VAL A 661 -17.03 -8.47 -0.09
CA VAL A 661 -17.20 -9.46 0.98
C VAL A 661 -15.86 -9.91 1.58
N SER A 662 -14.85 -10.18 0.74
CA SER A 662 -13.56 -10.72 1.21
C SER A 662 -12.76 -9.76 2.07
N ILE A 663 -12.93 -8.44 1.91
CA ILE A 663 -12.16 -7.48 2.70
C ILE A 663 -12.52 -7.48 4.19
N ALA A 664 -13.75 -7.89 4.54
CA ALA A 664 -14.11 -8.12 5.93
C ALA A 664 -13.35 -9.30 6.54
N SER A 665 -12.87 -10.26 5.73
CA SER A 665 -11.93 -11.28 6.18
C SER A 665 -10.52 -10.72 6.35
N TRP A 666 -10.04 -9.91 5.40
CA TRP A 666 -8.71 -9.28 5.46
C TRP A 666 -8.52 -8.44 6.72
N ASN A 667 -9.38 -7.45 6.95
CA ASN A 667 -9.27 -6.57 8.11
C ASN A 667 -9.36 -7.37 9.43
N ALA A 668 -10.20 -8.41 9.48
CA ALA A 668 -10.30 -9.29 10.64
C ALA A 668 -9.06 -10.17 10.83
N LEU A 669 -8.39 -10.59 9.76
CA LEU A 669 -7.14 -11.36 9.81
C LEU A 669 -5.95 -10.48 10.23
N ASP A 670 -5.87 -9.24 9.74
CA ASP A 670 -4.85 -8.27 10.15
C ASP A 670 -4.95 -7.97 11.65
N VAL A 671 -6.16 -7.60 12.13
CA VAL A 671 -6.41 -7.35 13.57
C VAL A 671 -6.16 -8.60 14.41
N LEU A 672 -6.63 -9.77 13.98
CA LEU A 672 -6.36 -11.02 14.71
C LEU A 672 -4.86 -11.35 14.77
N THR A 673 -4.09 -11.02 13.73
CA THR A 673 -2.63 -11.23 13.70
C THR A 673 -1.92 -10.32 14.71
N VAL A 674 -2.31 -9.05 14.82
CA VAL A 674 -1.81 -8.13 15.85
C VAL A 674 -2.09 -8.67 17.26
N GLU A 675 -3.30 -9.18 17.48
CA GLU A 675 -3.78 -9.51 18.83
C GLU A 675 -3.34 -10.88 19.37
N LEU A 676 -2.86 -11.78 18.50
CA LEU A 676 -2.45 -13.13 18.88
C LEU A 676 -1.02 -13.25 19.43
N TYR A 677 -0.18 -12.21 19.28
CA TYR A 677 1.23 -12.25 19.67
C TYR A 677 1.58 -11.14 20.69
N PRO A 678 2.43 -11.45 21.69
CA PRO A 678 2.95 -10.45 22.63
C PRO A 678 3.81 -9.40 21.92
N SER A 679 3.93 -8.20 22.49
CA SER A 679 4.65 -7.08 21.86
C SER A 679 6.09 -7.46 21.47
N ASP A 680 6.78 -8.30 22.25
CA ASP A 680 8.19 -8.67 22.04
C ASP A 680 8.48 -9.46 20.74
N LYS A 681 7.42 -9.96 20.07
CA LYS A 681 7.47 -10.75 18.84
C LYS A 681 6.44 -10.33 17.79
N ARG A 682 5.62 -9.30 18.06
CA ARG A 682 4.41 -9.02 17.28
C ARG A 682 4.74 -8.63 15.84
N THR A 683 5.69 -7.72 15.63
CA THR A 683 6.05 -7.30 14.26
C THR A 683 6.80 -8.41 13.53
N THR A 684 7.59 -9.23 14.23
CA THR A 684 8.26 -10.42 13.67
C THR A 684 7.25 -11.46 13.17
N ALA A 685 6.26 -11.80 13.99
CA ALA A 685 5.25 -12.80 13.67
C ALA A 685 4.33 -12.35 12.51
N PHE A 686 3.86 -11.10 12.55
CA PHE A 686 3.07 -10.52 11.47
C PHE A 686 3.94 -10.39 10.19
N GLY A 687 5.18 -9.93 10.30
CA GLY A 687 6.13 -9.86 9.18
C GLY A 687 6.31 -11.19 8.44
N PHE A 688 6.50 -12.29 9.19
CA PHE A 688 6.56 -13.63 8.62
C PHE A 688 5.24 -14.09 7.98
N LEU A 689 4.09 -13.86 8.65
CA LEU A 689 2.78 -14.24 8.10
C LEU A 689 2.43 -13.44 6.84
N ASN A 690 2.80 -12.15 6.79
CA ASN A 690 2.68 -11.31 5.60
C ASN A 690 3.66 -11.73 4.48
N ALA A 691 4.87 -12.18 4.82
CA ALA A 691 5.79 -12.76 3.83
C ALA A 691 5.20 -14.05 3.20
N LEU A 692 4.66 -14.96 4.01
CA LEU A 692 3.95 -16.15 3.52
C LEU A 692 2.72 -15.79 2.69
N CYS A 693 2.01 -14.73 3.07
CA CYS A 693 0.91 -14.15 2.29
C CYS A 693 1.39 -13.70 0.90
N LYS A 694 2.51 -12.99 0.76
CA LYS A 694 3.00 -12.57 -0.57
C LYS A 694 3.51 -13.76 -1.41
N LEU A 695 4.11 -14.77 -0.79
CA LEU A 695 4.45 -16.03 -1.47
C LEU A 695 3.18 -16.73 -2.01
N ALA A 696 2.12 -16.81 -1.21
CA ALA A 696 0.83 -17.36 -1.62
C ALA A 696 0.16 -16.55 -2.74
N ALA A 697 0.32 -15.22 -2.74
CA ALA A 697 -0.16 -14.34 -3.80
C ALA A 697 0.57 -14.62 -5.13
N VAL A 698 1.91 -14.72 -5.11
CA VAL A 698 2.72 -15.10 -6.29
C VAL A 698 2.26 -16.44 -6.86
N LEU A 699 2.11 -17.47 -6.00
CA LEU A 699 1.63 -18.79 -6.43
C LEU A 699 0.20 -18.75 -7.01
N GLY A 700 -0.72 -18.03 -6.36
CA GLY A 700 -2.10 -17.88 -6.83
C GLY A 700 -2.19 -17.17 -8.19
N ILE A 701 -1.46 -16.07 -8.35
CA ILE A 701 -1.38 -15.32 -9.61
C ILE A 701 -0.81 -16.23 -10.71
N SER A 702 0.36 -16.86 -10.50
CA SER A 702 1.00 -17.70 -11.51
C SER A 702 0.15 -18.91 -11.92
N ILE A 703 -0.50 -19.57 -10.96
CA ILE A 703 -1.33 -20.75 -11.25
C ILE A 703 -2.64 -20.33 -11.94
N PHE A 704 -3.33 -19.27 -11.50
CA PHE A 704 -4.63 -18.92 -12.09
C PHE A 704 -4.48 -18.27 -13.47
N THR A 705 -3.48 -17.41 -13.69
CA THR A 705 -3.18 -16.83 -15.02
C THR A 705 -2.87 -17.93 -16.04
N SER A 706 -2.19 -19.00 -15.64
CA SER A 706 -1.92 -20.17 -16.49
C SER A 706 -3.18 -20.94 -16.95
N PHE A 707 -4.35 -20.72 -16.35
CA PHE A 707 -5.62 -21.31 -16.78
C PHE A 707 -6.49 -20.39 -17.67
N VAL A 708 -6.07 -19.14 -17.91
CA VAL A 708 -6.79 -18.21 -18.79
C VAL A 708 -6.84 -18.80 -20.21
N GLY A 709 -8.04 -18.84 -20.79
CA GLY A 709 -8.30 -19.48 -22.09
C GLY A 709 -8.36 -21.02 -22.09
N ILE A 710 -7.95 -21.69 -21.01
CA ILE A 710 -8.08 -23.16 -20.88
C ILE A 710 -9.40 -23.52 -20.20
N THR A 711 -9.67 -22.97 -19.01
CA THR A 711 -10.92 -23.23 -18.28
C THR A 711 -11.19 -22.18 -17.21
N LYS A 712 -12.45 -21.72 -17.12
CA LYS A 712 -12.86 -20.88 -15.99
C LYS A 712 -13.07 -21.66 -14.69
N ALA A 713 -13.32 -22.97 -14.76
CA ALA A 713 -13.73 -23.75 -13.59
C ALA A 713 -12.58 -24.02 -12.61
N ALA A 714 -11.36 -24.30 -13.09
CA ALA A 714 -10.27 -24.69 -12.21
C ALA A 714 -9.83 -23.59 -11.22
N PRO A 715 -9.60 -22.31 -11.63
CA PRO A 715 -9.29 -21.22 -10.69
C PRO A 715 -10.39 -21.01 -9.64
N ILE A 716 -11.66 -21.06 -10.06
CA ILE A 716 -12.82 -20.91 -9.17
C ILE A 716 -12.89 -22.05 -8.14
N LEU A 717 -12.68 -23.29 -8.56
CA LEU A 717 -12.68 -24.46 -7.68
C LEU A 717 -11.48 -24.44 -6.71
N PHE A 718 -10.29 -24.05 -7.17
CA PHE A 718 -9.12 -23.92 -6.28
C PHE A 718 -9.29 -22.79 -5.25
N ALA A 719 -9.80 -21.62 -5.66
CA ALA A 719 -10.05 -20.50 -4.76
C ALA A 719 -11.17 -20.80 -3.74
N SER A 720 -12.30 -21.36 -4.17
CA SER A 720 -13.39 -21.74 -3.25
C SER A 720 -12.97 -22.86 -2.28
N ALA A 721 -12.24 -23.88 -2.74
CA ALA A 721 -11.69 -24.92 -1.85
C ALA A 721 -10.69 -24.34 -0.85
N ALA A 722 -9.80 -23.44 -1.27
CA ALA A 722 -8.86 -22.78 -0.37
C ALA A 722 -9.59 -21.89 0.66
N LEU A 723 -10.57 -21.07 0.27
CA LEU A 723 -11.37 -20.26 1.21
C LEU A 723 -12.17 -21.12 2.20
N ALA A 724 -12.72 -22.25 1.77
CA ALA A 724 -13.41 -23.20 2.65
C ALA A 724 -12.46 -23.82 3.69
N LEU A 725 -11.23 -24.19 3.28
CA LEU A 725 -10.18 -24.65 4.19
C LEU A 725 -9.73 -23.54 5.14
N GLY A 726 -9.53 -22.31 4.63
CA GLY A 726 -9.17 -21.13 5.41
C GLY A 726 -10.19 -20.82 6.50
N SER A 727 -11.48 -20.78 6.17
CA SER A 727 -12.54 -20.59 7.18
C SER A 727 -12.61 -21.75 8.18
N SER A 728 -12.42 -22.99 7.73
CA SER A 728 -12.38 -24.18 8.60
C SER A 728 -11.17 -24.23 9.56
N LEU A 729 -10.08 -23.52 9.22
CA LEU A 729 -8.94 -23.28 10.09
C LEU A 729 -9.17 -22.08 11.00
N ALA A 730 -9.75 -20.99 10.48
CA ALA A 730 -10.09 -19.80 11.24
C ALA A 730 -10.99 -20.12 12.44
N LEU A 731 -12.02 -20.95 12.25
CA LEU A 731 -12.90 -21.43 13.34
C LEU A 731 -12.20 -22.21 14.48
N LYS A 732 -10.90 -22.52 14.37
CA LYS A 732 -10.09 -23.23 15.38
C LYS A 732 -9.09 -22.33 16.12
N LEU A 733 -8.98 -21.06 15.74
CA LEU A 733 -8.20 -20.03 16.44
C LEU A 733 -8.98 -19.51 17.66
N PRO A 734 -8.30 -18.96 18.69
CA PRO A 734 -8.99 -18.30 19.80
C PRO A 734 -9.56 -16.94 19.36
N GLU A 735 -10.68 -16.53 19.96
CA GLU A 735 -11.26 -15.19 19.79
C GLU A 735 -10.54 -14.19 20.71
N THR A 736 -9.95 -13.14 20.12
CA THR A 736 -9.16 -12.11 20.81
C THR A 736 -9.97 -10.90 21.28
N ARG A 737 -11.26 -10.83 20.92
CA ARG A 737 -12.16 -9.73 21.32
C ARG A 737 -12.14 -9.52 22.84
N GLY A 738 -11.68 -8.34 23.26
CA GLY A 738 -11.65 -7.96 24.67
C GLY A 738 -10.54 -8.61 25.48
N GLN A 739 -9.42 -8.99 24.85
CA GLN A 739 -8.20 -9.42 25.53
C GLN A 739 -7.17 -8.28 25.59
N VAL A 740 -6.47 -8.19 26.72
CA VAL A 740 -5.31 -7.30 26.90
C VAL A 740 -4.19 -7.79 25.98
N LEU A 741 -3.49 -6.89 25.29
CA LEU A 741 -2.29 -7.27 24.53
C LEU A 741 -1.17 -7.61 25.52
N GLN A 742 -0.64 -8.83 25.43
CA GLN A 742 0.63 -9.20 26.07
C GLN A 742 1.83 -8.54 25.35
#